data_AF-A0A934TAD7-F1
#
_entry.id   AF-A0A934TAD7-F1
#
_cell.length_a   1.000
_cell.length_b   1.000
_cell.length_c   1.000
_cell.angle_alpha   90.00
_cell.angle_beta   90.00
_cell.angle_gamma   90.00
#
_symmetry.space_group_name_H-M   'P 1'
#
loop_
_entity.id
_entity.type
_entity.pdbx_description
1 polymer ?
#
loop_
_entity_poly.entity_id
_entity_poly.type
_entity_poly.pdbx_seq_one_letter_code
_entity_poly.pdbx_strand_id
1 'polypeptide(L)'
;MKLLFVILCCLSFTFSAYAQKVQSIPTIYIDKSGTMRWSDTQKEASFYGVNYTLPFAHAYRAINYIGKSHKEAIDKDVYHFSRLGFNAYRIHVWDVEISNGDGQLIENEHLDLLDYLIAKLRERNIRVLITTMTNFGNGYPERNENNGAFSYLYDKCKIHSDKKAINAQANYISQFVKHMNPYTQQSYKDDPYIVGFEINNEPCHMDTPQQTEDYINRMLSALEKAGNSKPIFYNVSHNMPHVQAYFNTKIQGTTYQWYPIGLVAGQTRKGNFLPYVDTYNIPFDNIKGFDKKAKAVYEYDPADITYSYMYPAMTRTFRSQRFQWITQFAYDPIDIAWANTEYQTHFLNLAYTPGKAISMKIAAEIAYNIPMNRKYAKYPNDTIFDAFRVSYEQDLSEMNTPEKFFYSNNTNSAPVMADKLESIAGCGNSPLIKYEGTGAYFIDKLEDGLWRLEVMPDAIQINDPFSKPSLKKEVVTIAWNEWNMEIRLPDLGENFTIATINKENASDRLSNGASFLIKPGVYLLTKNGYTPVKTWNSNTKWNNITLGEFVAPEAHAKIFSVVHQPAKVVETNKPLNIEAQIVGPSFPDSVIIYTDKVSFWSATNPYIKMKRKEGYTYQAQIPTDMITSGIFRYNIIVCKGKQNYTFPGQTEGNPLDWDYIQNKYWESKVVDENSPVQLIKITNENKEIETYAIPETSYILKSIKENLTESNSMIFNFKTNDTEARFFWRKYIKDDVNTRKDALMVAKILYLNIKNAIDLKKLKVGFVTSDGFTYTTALNLDKEKQIYEVRLSDLIQDKTILLPAPYPTFLERSFTPDTSIPFDVSKIEIIQMSTIDNVSENTSFELGSIWLK
;
A
#
# COMPACT_ATOMS: atom_id res chain seq x y z
N MET A 1 -8.48 -50.74 -71.23
CA MET A 1 -7.83 -50.87 -69.90
C MET A 1 -6.82 -49.74 -69.65
N LYS A 2 -7.24 -48.45 -69.75
CA LYS A 2 -6.37 -47.29 -69.46
C LYS A 2 -7.12 -45.99 -69.10
N LEU A 3 -8.42 -46.07 -68.78
CA LEU A 3 -9.22 -44.89 -68.44
C LEU A 3 -10.01 -45.02 -67.11
N LEU A 4 -9.91 -46.16 -66.41
CA LEU A 4 -10.59 -46.37 -65.12
C LEU A 4 -9.66 -46.23 -63.89
N PHE A 5 -8.34 -46.09 -64.09
CA PHE A 5 -7.38 -46.04 -63.00
C PHE A 5 -6.98 -44.62 -62.56
N VAL A 6 -7.37 -43.58 -63.33
CA VAL A 6 -7.03 -42.18 -63.03
C VAL A 6 -8.10 -41.49 -62.18
N ILE A 7 -9.35 -41.98 -62.21
CA ILE A 7 -10.45 -41.38 -61.44
C ILE A 7 -10.49 -41.90 -59.98
N LEU A 8 -9.86 -43.05 -59.69
CA LEU A 8 -9.85 -43.61 -58.33
C LEU A 8 -8.72 -43.06 -57.43
N CYS A 9 -7.70 -42.39 -57.98
CA CYS A 9 -6.62 -41.77 -57.20
C CYS A 9 -6.88 -40.31 -56.79
N CYS A 10 -7.94 -39.67 -57.29
CA CYS A 10 -8.27 -38.27 -56.94
C CYS A 10 -9.29 -38.13 -55.79
N LEU A 11 -9.77 -39.24 -55.20
CA LEU A 11 -10.79 -39.23 -54.14
C LEU A 11 -10.26 -39.61 -52.74
N SER A 12 -8.95 -39.70 -52.55
CA SER A 12 -8.33 -40.08 -51.26
C SER A 12 -7.58 -38.95 -50.53
N PHE A 13 -7.70 -37.71 -50.99
CA PHE A 13 -7.21 -36.52 -50.27
C PHE A 13 -8.37 -35.64 -49.81
N THR A 14 -9.32 -36.22 -49.06
CA THR A 14 -10.08 -35.44 -48.09
C THR A 14 -9.14 -35.15 -46.93
N PHE A 15 -8.38 -34.05 -47.05
CA PHE A 15 -7.84 -33.37 -45.88
C PHE A 15 -9.02 -33.14 -44.95
N SER A 16 -9.12 -33.95 -43.90
CA SER A 16 -9.87 -33.58 -42.71
C SER A 16 -9.11 -32.40 -42.13
N ALA A 17 -9.43 -31.20 -42.62
CA ALA A 17 -9.15 -29.98 -41.92
C ALA A 17 -9.90 -30.12 -40.60
N TYR A 18 -9.21 -30.62 -39.57
CA TYR A 18 -9.53 -30.26 -38.20
C TYR A 18 -9.39 -28.74 -38.18
N ALA A 19 -10.48 -28.05 -38.49
CA ALA A 19 -10.68 -26.69 -38.04
C ALA A 19 -10.51 -26.78 -36.53
N GLN A 20 -9.33 -26.38 -36.03
CA GLN A 20 -9.19 -26.04 -34.62
C GLN A 20 -10.34 -25.09 -34.35
N LYS A 21 -11.32 -25.56 -33.58
CA LYS A 21 -12.40 -24.72 -33.10
C LYS A 21 -11.68 -23.60 -32.36
N VAL A 22 -11.59 -22.41 -32.97
CA VAL A 22 -11.00 -21.25 -32.32
C VAL A 22 -11.81 -21.08 -31.05
N GLN A 23 -11.21 -21.43 -29.91
CA GLN A 23 -11.90 -21.34 -28.64
C GLN A 23 -12.14 -19.85 -28.42
N SER A 24 -13.40 -19.43 -28.53
CA SER A 24 -13.78 -18.04 -28.37
C SER A 24 -13.37 -17.60 -26.97
N ILE A 25 -12.48 -16.60 -26.88
CA ILE A 25 -12.07 -16.03 -25.59
C ILE A 25 -13.33 -15.48 -24.91
N PRO A 26 -13.68 -15.95 -23.70
CA PRO A 26 -14.85 -15.45 -22.99
C PRO A 26 -14.78 -13.93 -22.79
N THR A 27 -15.91 -13.26 -22.99
CA THR A 27 -16.10 -11.82 -22.84
C THR A 27 -16.97 -11.54 -21.61
N ILE A 28 -17.10 -10.27 -21.24
CA ILE A 28 -17.96 -9.84 -20.15
C ILE A 28 -19.18 -9.12 -20.70
N TYR A 29 -20.35 -9.46 -20.14
CA TYR A 29 -21.57 -8.68 -20.29
C TYR A 29 -22.14 -8.32 -18.92
N ILE A 30 -22.95 -7.26 -18.86
CA ILE A 30 -23.65 -6.85 -17.65
C ILE A 30 -25.12 -7.25 -17.79
N ASP A 31 -25.61 -8.04 -16.84
CA ASP A 31 -27.00 -8.50 -16.85
C ASP A 31 -27.99 -7.41 -16.37
N LYS A 32 -29.30 -7.72 -16.39
CA LYS A 32 -30.36 -6.78 -15.98
C LYS A 32 -30.30 -6.38 -14.50
N SER A 33 -29.57 -7.14 -13.68
CA SER A 33 -29.32 -6.86 -12.26
C SER A 33 -28.02 -6.08 -12.04
N GLY A 34 -27.35 -5.62 -13.10
CA GLY A 34 -26.08 -4.92 -12.99
C GLY A 34 -24.92 -5.84 -12.57
N THR A 35 -25.01 -7.15 -12.76
CA THR A 35 -23.93 -8.08 -12.44
C THR A 35 -23.06 -8.32 -13.68
N MET A 36 -21.74 -8.15 -13.56
CA MET A 36 -20.79 -8.59 -14.58
C MET A 36 -20.73 -10.11 -14.63
N ARG A 37 -20.90 -10.69 -15.83
CA ARG A 37 -20.92 -12.13 -16.05
C ARG A 37 -20.05 -12.55 -17.21
N TRP A 38 -19.44 -13.72 -17.07
CA TRP A 38 -18.74 -14.39 -18.15
C TRP A 38 -19.72 -14.84 -19.24
N SER A 39 -19.40 -14.60 -20.51
CA SER A 39 -20.30 -14.91 -21.62
C SER A 39 -20.48 -16.40 -21.90
N ASP A 40 -19.51 -17.23 -21.50
CA ASP A 40 -19.52 -18.68 -21.68
C ASP A 40 -20.23 -19.44 -20.55
N THR A 41 -19.95 -19.06 -19.29
CA THR A 41 -20.49 -19.76 -18.10
C THR A 41 -21.68 -19.06 -17.46
N GLN A 42 -21.92 -17.80 -17.79
CA GLN A 42 -22.93 -16.93 -17.15
C GLN A 42 -22.74 -16.75 -15.64
N LYS A 43 -21.63 -17.22 -15.08
CA LYS A 43 -21.27 -17.02 -13.67
C LYS A 43 -20.85 -15.57 -13.43
N GLU A 44 -20.97 -15.15 -12.18
CA GLU A 44 -20.39 -13.87 -11.73
C GLU A 44 -18.91 -13.80 -12.13
N ALA A 45 -18.52 -12.68 -12.74
CA ALA A 45 -17.12 -12.35 -12.94
C ALA A 45 -16.64 -11.46 -11.78
N SER A 46 -15.43 -11.74 -11.27
CA SER A 46 -14.79 -10.96 -10.21
C SER A 46 -13.34 -10.68 -10.59
N PHE A 47 -12.94 -9.43 -10.38
CA PHE A 47 -11.72 -8.83 -10.92
C PHE A 47 -10.98 -8.09 -9.81
N TYR A 48 -9.70 -8.39 -9.67
CA TYR A 48 -8.81 -7.79 -8.69
C TYR A 48 -7.41 -7.56 -9.27
N GLY A 49 -6.85 -6.38 -8.98
CA GLY A 49 -5.49 -6.04 -9.37
C GLY A 49 -5.15 -4.58 -9.10
N VAL A 50 -4.48 -3.93 -10.07
CA VAL A 50 -3.82 -2.63 -9.87
C VAL A 50 -4.04 -1.68 -11.03
N ASN A 51 -3.77 -0.41 -10.76
CA ASN A 51 -3.41 0.59 -11.76
C ASN A 51 -1.89 0.64 -11.90
N TYR A 52 -1.44 0.91 -13.12
CA TYR A 52 -0.03 1.03 -13.46
C TYR A 52 0.15 2.03 -14.60
N THR A 53 0.96 3.06 -14.36
CA THR A 53 0.96 4.31 -15.11
C THR A 53 2.15 4.46 -16.06
N LEU A 54 3.06 3.49 -16.14
CA LEU A 54 4.32 3.61 -16.89
C LEU A 54 4.21 4.15 -18.32
N PRO A 55 3.21 3.80 -19.13
CA PRO A 55 3.08 4.38 -20.47
C PRO A 55 2.94 5.92 -20.48
N PHE A 56 2.67 6.56 -19.34
CA PHE A 56 2.29 7.96 -19.23
C PHE A 56 3.01 8.69 -18.07
N ALA A 57 2.89 10.03 -18.06
CA ALA A 57 3.22 10.91 -16.95
C ALA A 57 4.59 10.65 -16.28
N HIS A 58 4.65 10.56 -14.94
CA HIS A 58 5.91 10.49 -14.20
C HIS A 58 6.69 9.21 -14.47
N ALA A 59 6.06 8.03 -14.38
CA ALA A 59 6.79 6.77 -14.60
C ALA A 59 7.45 6.74 -15.97
N TYR A 60 6.76 7.21 -17.01
CA TYR A 60 7.34 7.33 -18.35
C TYR A 60 8.63 8.17 -18.33
N ARG A 61 8.58 9.35 -17.71
CA ARG A 61 9.74 10.25 -17.64
C ARG A 61 10.85 9.70 -16.72
N ALA A 62 10.49 9.10 -15.59
CA ALA A 62 11.42 8.56 -14.61
C ALA A 62 12.25 7.40 -15.18
N ILE A 63 11.64 6.53 -15.99
CA ILE A 63 12.35 5.44 -16.69
C ILE A 63 13.37 6.00 -17.68
N ASN A 64 13.04 7.09 -18.38
CA ASN A 64 14.00 7.82 -19.23
C ASN A 64 15.16 8.41 -18.42
N TYR A 65 14.89 9.00 -17.24
CA TYR A 65 15.93 9.60 -16.40
C TYR A 65 16.99 8.60 -15.94
N ILE A 66 16.61 7.32 -15.78
CA ILE A 66 17.53 6.24 -15.39
C ILE A 66 18.03 5.41 -16.59
N GLY A 67 17.68 5.80 -17.83
CA GLY A 67 18.16 5.18 -19.06
C GLY A 67 17.75 3.71 -19.23
N LYS A 68 16.55 3.34 -18.78
CA LYS A 68 15.99 1.98 -18.92
C LYS A 68 14.94 1.93 -20.03
N SER A 69 14.64 0.73 -20.54
CA SER A 69 13.60 0.49 -21.55
C SER A 69 12.22 0.38 -20.91
N HIS A 70 11.24 1.15 -21.41
CA HIS A 70 9.85 1.09 -20.94
C HIS A 70 9.20 -0.27 -21.17
N LYS A 71 9.46 -0.90 -22.33
CA LYS A 71 8.89 -2.22 -22.64
C LYS A 71 9.46 -3.31 -21.74
N GLU A 72 10.75 -3.26 -21.44
CA GLU A 72 11.36 -4.18 -20.47
C GLU A 72 10.82 -3.96 -19.05
N ALA A 73 10.60 -2.71 -18.64
CA ALA A 73 9.97 -2.40 -17.35
C ALA A 73 8.53 -2.94 -17.29
N ILE A 74 7.75 -2.75 -18.36
CA ILE A 74 6.41 -3.34 -18.51
C ILE A 74 6.47 -4.88 -18.38
N ASP A 75 7.38 -5.56 -19.07
CA ASP A 75 7.52 -7.02 -18.99
C ASP A 75 7.76 -7.50 -17.56
N LYS A 76 8.66 -6.81 -16.84
CA LYS A 76 8.99 -7.10 -15.44
C LYS A 76 7.77 -6.96 -14.52
N ASP A 77 7.07 -5.84 -14.61
CA ASP A 77 5.94 -5.56 -13.72
C ASP A 77 4.71 -6.43 -14.03
N VAL A 78 4.46 -6.74 -15.31
CA VAL A 78 3.39 -7.67 -15.71
C VAL A 78 3.64 -9.09 -15.21
N TYR A 79 4.90 -9.53 -15.14
CA TYR A 79 5.25 -10.78 -14.47
C TYR A 79 4.87 -10.73 -12.98
N HIS A 80 5.19 -9.64 -12.25
CA HIS A 80 4.78 -9.50 -10.85
C HIS A 80 3.25 -9.53 -10.68
N PHE A 81 2.49 -8.88 -11.57
CA PHE A 81 1.02 -8.96 -11.53
C PHE A 81 0.53 -10.40 -11.63
N SER A 82 1.13 -11.17 -12.54
CA SER A 82 0.82 -12.58 -12.74
C SER A 82 1.17 -13.42 -11.52
N ARG A 83 2.34 -13.18 -10.91
CA ARG A 83 2.81 -13.91 -9.73
C ARG A 83 1.93 -13.65 -8.50
N LEU A 84 1.47 -12.41 -8.34
CA LEU A 84 0.53 -11.99 -7.31
C LEU A 84 -0.89 -12.53 -7.55
N GLY A 85 -1.16 -13.09 -8.73
CA GLY A 85 -2.45 -13.69 -9.06
C GLY A 85 -3.50 -12.68 -9.48
N PHE A 86 -3.09 -11.49 -9.92
CA PHE A 86 -4.03 -10.49 -10.43
C PHE A 86 -4.66 -10.97 -11.74
N ASN A 87 -5.93 -10.63 -11.93
CA ASN A 87 -6.66 -10.89 -13.17
C ASN A 87 -7.27 -9.60 -13.75
N ALA A 88 -6.98 -8.45 -13.16
CA ALA A 88 -7.50 -7.15 -13.55
C ALA A 88 -6.41 -6.08 -13.59
N TYR A 89 -6.51 -5.20 -14.59
CA TYR A 89 -5.71 -3.99 -14.73
C TYR A 89 -6.62 -2.84 -15.14
N ARG A 90 -6.50 -1.70 -14.46
CA ARG A 90 -7.22 -0.48 -14.82
C ARG A 90 -6.24 0.65 -15.05
N ILE A 91 -6.52 1.53 -15.99
CA ILE A 91 -5.74 2.77 -16.18
C ILE A 91 -6.64 3.91 -16.62
N HIS A 92 -6.34 5.12 -16.15
CA HIS A 92 -6.76 6.34 -16.83
C HIS A 92 -5.70 6.79 -17.82
N VAL A 93 -6.16 7.12 -19.01
CA VAL A 93 -5.29 7.58 -20.09
C VAL A 93 -5.13 9.09 -19.99
N TRP A 94 -3.89 9.56 -19.97
CA TRP A 94 -3.59 10.98 -20.15
C TRP A 94 -3.85 11.33 -21.60
N ASP A 95 -5.10 11.68 -21.90
CA ASP A 95 -5.55 12.13 -23.22
C ASP A 95 -4.68 13.26 -23.77
N VAL A 96 -4.09 14.08 -22.88
CA VAL A 96 -3.13 15.10 -23.26
C VAL A 96 -1.89 14.54 -23.96
N GLU A 97 -1.42 13.35 -23.60
CA GLU A 97 -0.20 12.76 -24.16
C GLU A 97 -0.44 12.08 -25.52
N ILE A 98 -1.69 11.86 -25.92
CA ILE A 98 -2.04 11.10 -27.14
C ILE A 98 -3.12 11.78 -27.99
N SER A 99 -3.34 13.09 -27.83
CA SER A 99 -4.28 13.83 -28.65
C SER A 99 -3.83 15.26 -28.95
N ASN A 100 -4.44 15.88 -29.97
CA ASN A 100 -4.29 17.31 -30.23
C ASN A 100 -5.49 18.13 -29.73
N GLY A 101 -5.47 19.44 -29.97
CA GLY A 101 -6.51 20.38 -29.53
C GLY A 101 -7.92 20.10 -30.07
N ASP A 102 -8.03 19.43 -31.22
CA ASP A 102 -9.31 19.05 -31.84
C ASP A 102 -9.74 17.62 -31.46
N GLY A 103 -9.01 16.97 -30.54
CA GLY A 103 -9.26 15.60 -30.12
C GLY A 103 -8.99 14.57 -31.21
N GLN A 104 -8.04 14.83 -32.12
CA GLN A 104 -7.52 13.77 -33.00
C GLN A 104 -6.57 12.88 -32.18
N LEU A 105 -6.74 11.56 -32.29
CA LEU A 105 -5.84 10.60 -31.67
C LEU A 105 -4.47 10.69 -32.37
N ILE A 106 -3.40 10.74 -31.60
CA ILE A 106 -2.03 10.76 -32.10
C ILE A 106 -1.38 9.42 -31.80
N GLU A 107 -0.93 8.74 -32.85
CA GLU A 107 -0.08 7.55 -32.72
C GLU A 107 1.35 8.01 -32.39
N ASN A 108 1.77 7.77 -31.15
CA ASN A 108 3.08 8.10 -30.65
C ASN A 108 3.58 7.00 -29.67
N GLU A 109 4.72 7.24 -29.05
CA GLU A 109 5.33 6.30 -28.12
C GLU A 109 4.45 5.96 -26.91
N HIS A 110 3.68 6.92 -26.36
CA HIS A 110 2.77 6.66 -25.24
C HIS A 110 1.66 5.67 -25.64
N LEU A 111 1.06 5.85 -26.82
CA LEU A 111 0.05 4.93 -27.33
C LEU A 111 0.65 3.55 -27.65
N ASP A 112 1.85 3.50 -28.24
CA ASP A 112 2.56 2.24 -28.49
C ASP A 112 2.88 1.47 -27.19
N LEU A 113 3.26 2.18 -26.12
CA LEU A 113 3.51 1.58 -24.81
C LEU A 113 2.23 1.08 -24.14
N LEU A 114 1.11 1.81 -24.27
CA LEU A 114 -0.19 1.32 -23.81
C LEU A 114 -0.61 0.06 -24.58
N ASP A 115 -0.42 0.06 -25.91
CA ASP A 115 -0.71 -1.09 -26.76
C ASP A 115 0.12 -2.31 -26.38
N TYR A 116 1.42 -2.11 -26.16
CA TYR A 116 2.34 -3.14 -25.72
C TYR A 116 1.93 -3.70 -24.36
N LEU A 117 1.63 -2.84 -23.38
CA LEU A 117 1.17 -3.25 -22.06
C LEU A 117 -0.11 -4.10 -22.14
N ILE A 118 -1.11 -3.69 -22.93
CA ILE A 118 -2.34 -4.46 -23.13
C ILE A 118 -2.03 -5.85 -23.70
N ALA A 119 -1.11 -5.95 -24.67
CA ALA A 119 -0.70 -7.23 -25.24
C ALA A 119 -0.02 -8.13 -24.19
N LYS A 120 0.88 -7.57 -23.37
CA LYS A 120 1.55 -8.31 -22.29
C LYS A 120 0.57 -8.78 -21.22
N LEU A 121 -0.39 -7.96 -20.83
CA LEU A 121 -1.45 -8.35 -19.89
C LEU A 121 -2.31 -9.49 -20.43
N ARG A 122 -2.64 -9.45 -21.74
CA ARG A 122 -3.37 -10.52 -22.43
C ARG A 122 -2.62 -11.85 -22.42
N GLU A 123 -1.30 -11.87 -22.62
CA GLU A 123 -0.49 -13.09 -22.52
C GLU A 123 -0.58 -13.77 -21.14
N ARG A 124 -0.96 -13.00 -20.12
CA ARG A 124 -1.06 -13.41 -18.71
C ARG A 124 -2.49 -13.59 -18.23
N ASN A 125 -3.46 -13.59 -19.13
CA ASN A 125 -4.89 -13.68 -18.82
C ASN A 125 -5.43 -12.54 -17.94
N ILE A 126 -4.80 -11.36 -17.96
CA ILE A 126 -5.22 -10.19 -17.17
C ILE A 126 -6.17 -9.33 -18.02
N ARG A 127 -7.38 -9.07 -17.50
CA ARG A 127 -8.41 -8.25 -18.16
C ARG A 127 -8.20 -6.77 -17.90
N VAL A 128 -8.64 -5.94 -18.83
CA VAL A 128 -8.40 -4.50 -18.83
C VAL A 128 -9.70 -3.70 -18.76
N LEU A 129 -9.75 -2.71 -17.87
CA LEU A 129 -10.76 -1.64 -17.87
C LEU A 129 -10.05 -0.32 -18.17
N ILE A 130 -10.42 0.35 -19.26
CA ILE A 130 -9.74 1.59 -19.69
C ILE A 130 -10.60 2.79 -19.37
N THR A 131 -10.06 3.76 -18.66
CA THR A 131 -10.66 5.09 -18.51
C THR A 131 -10.07 5.99 -19.58
N THR A 132 -10.92 6.45 -20.50
CA THR A 132 -10.43 6.94 -21.80
C THR A 132 -9.75 8.29 -21.75
N MET A 133 -10.04 9.13 -20.75
CA MET A 133 -9.45 10.46 -20.61
C MET A 133 -9.45 10.93 -19.15
N THR A 134 -8.64 11.94 -18.83
CA THR A 134 -8.51 12.52 -17.48
C THR A 134 -9.00 13.96 -17.39
N ASN A 135 -8.95 14.71 -18.50
CA ASN A 135 -9.25 16.14 -18.52
C ASN A 135 -8.33 16.99 -17.61
N PHE A 136 -7.11 16.52 -17.32
CA PHE A 136 -6.05 17.28 -16.66
C PHE A 136 -4.65 16.90 -17.20
N GLY A 137 -3.62 17.65 -16.80
CA GLY A 137 -2.26 17.49 -17.32
C GLY A 137 -1.45 16.33 -16.73
N ASN A 138 -0.27 16.09 -17.29
CA ASN A 138 0.65 14.98 -16.96
C ASN A 138 1.72 15.31 -15.90
N GLY A 139 1.49 16.37 -15.13
CA GLY A 139 2.54 17.08 -14.42
C GLY A 139 3.08 16.39 -13.18
N TYR A 140 2.26 15.73 -12.36
CA TYR A 140 2.72 15.19 -11.07
C TYR A 140 3.99 14.32 -11.20
N PRO A 141 4.96 14.38 -10.27
CA PRO A 141 5.17 15.36 -9.19
C PRO A 141 5.85 16.66 -9.67
N GLU A 142 6.02 16.80 -10.98
CA GLU A 142 6.63 17.92 -11.70
C GLU A 142 5.54 18.92 -12.17
N ARG A 143 5.89 19.78 -13.14
CA ARG A 143 4.92 20.69 -13.78
C ARG A 143 4.32 20.03 -15.00
N ASN A 144 3.08 20.38 -15.31
CA ASN A 144 2.46 19.99 -16.58
C ASN A 144 3.28 20.50 -17.76
N GLU A 145 3.43 19.66 -18.78
CA GLU A 145 3.97 20.04 -20.08
C GLU A 145 2.81 20.29 -21.06
N ASN A 146 2.48 21.56 -21.32
CA ASN A 146 1.40 21.88 -22.23
C ASN A 146 1.83 21.65 -23.69
N ASN A 147 1.25 20.62 -24.30
CA ASN A 147 1.51 20.20 -25.67
C ASN A 147 0.38 20.55 -26.66
N GLY A 148 -0.59 21.38 -26.24
CA GLY A 148 -1.70 21.83 -27.08
C GLY A 148 -2.85 20.82 -27.24
N ALA A 149 -2.82 19.70 -26.52
CA ALA A 149 -3.94 18.77 -26.47
C ALA A 149 -5.22 19.41 -25.90
N PHE A 150 -6.39 18.88 -26.26
CA PHE A 150 -7.68 19.54 -25.96
C PHE A 150 -7.88 19.82 -24.46
N SER A 151 -7.45 18.92 -23.57
CA SER A 151 -7.60 19.12 -22.12
C SER A 151 -6.75 20.25 -21.53
N TYR A 152 -5.71 20.71 -22.23
CA TYR A 152 -4.97 21.91 -21.85
C TYR A 152 -5.64 23.22 -22.30
N LEU A 153 -6.61 23.16 -23.21
CA LEU A 153 -7.27 24.34 -23.77
C LEU A 153 -8.45 24.82 -22.90
N TYR A 154 -8.86 24.03 -21.91
CA TYR A 154 -10.05 24.29 -21.10
C TYR A 154 -9.76 24.04 -19.62
N ASP A 155 -10.48 24.74 -18.74
CA ASP A 155 -10.48 24.43 -17.31
C ASP A 155 -11.16 23.06 -17.05
N LYS A 156 -10.62 22.25 -16.14
CA LYS A 156 -11.10 20.88 -15.82
C LYS A 156 -12.62 20.84 -15.55
N CYS A 157 -13.15 21.87 -14.90
CA CYS A 157 -14.56 21.94 -14.52
C CYS A 157 -15.47 22.58 -15.59
N LYS A 158 -14.90 23.22 -16.63
CA LYS A 158 -15.65 23.83 -17.75
C LYS A 158 -15.60 23.01 -19.03
N ILE A 159 -14.70 22.03 -19.12
CA ILE A 159 -14.50 21.19 -20.31
C ILE A 159 -15.74 20.34 -20.67
N HIS A 160 -16.64 20.09 -19.71
CA HIS A 160 -17.90 19.38 -19.92
C HIS A 160 -19.05 20.27 -20.40
N SER A 161 -18.85 21.60 -20.42
CA SER A 161 -19.85 22.60 -20.80
C SER A 161 -19.54 23.25 -22.14
N ASP A 162 -18.26 23.35 -22.50
CA ASP A 162 -17.82 24.00 -23.74
C ASP A 162 -18.08 23.09 -24.96
N LYS A 163 -18.83 23.60 -25.93
CA LYS A 163 -19.22 22.83 -27.12
C LYS A 163 -18.04 22.34 -27.95
N LYS A 164 -16.95 23.13 -28.06
CA LYS A 164 -15.75 22.73 -28.79
C LYS A 164 -15.00 21.65 -28.02
N ALA A 165 -14.88 21.79 -26.70
CA ALA A 165 -14.27 20.77 -25.85
C ALA A 165 -15.02 19.43 -25.89
N ILE A 166 -16.34 19.46 -25.82
CA ILE A 166 -17.19 18.26 -25.92
C ILE A 166 -17.05 17.61 -27.29
N ASN A 167 -16.92 18.40 -28.37
CA ASN A 167 -16.68 17.88 -29.70
C ASN A 167 -15.30 17.24 -29.84
N ALA A 168 -14.24 17.83 -29.26
CA ALA A 168 -12.91 17.23 -29.21
C ALA A 168 -12.92 15.91 -28.45
N GLN A 169 -13.54 15.86 -27.26
CA GLN A 169 -13.70 14.62 -26.48
C GLN A 169 -14.46 13.53 -27.26
N ALA A 170 -15.56 13.88 -27.93
CA ALA A 170 -16.33 12.95 -28.75
C ALA A 170 -15.53 12.43 -29.96
N ASN A 171 -14.74 13.30 -30.58
CA ASN A 171 -13.86 12.95 -31.69
C ASN A 171 -12.77 11.98 -31.24
N TYR A 172 -12.14 12.29 -30.10
CA TYR A 172 -11.06 11.50 -29.49
C TYR A 172 -11.56 10.13 -29.07
N ILE A 173 -12.60 10.04 -28.24
CA ILE A 173 -13.09 8.76 -27.71
C ILE A 173 -13.55 7.82 -28.83
N SER A 174 -14.11 8.37 -29.92
CA SER A 174 -14.51 7.59 -31.08
C SER A 174 -13.30 6.98 -31.79
N GLN A 175 -12.23 7.75 -31.99
CA GLN A 175 -10.98 7.26 -32.60
C GLN A 175 -10.28 6.25 -31.68
N PHE A 176 -10.18 6.56 -30.38
CA PHE A 176 -9.51 5.75 -29.39
C PHE A 176 -10.05 4.32 -29.33
N VAL A 177 -11.37 4.13 -29.27
CA VAL A 177 -11.93 2.76 -29.23
C VAL A 177 -11.82 2.00 -30.55
N LYS A 178 -11.63 2.71 -31.68
CA LYS A 178 -11.37 2.09 -33.00
C LYS A 178 -9.89 1.81 -33.25
N HIS A 179 -9.01 2.35 -32.42
CA HIS A 179 -7.56 2.16 -32.54
C HIS A 179 -7.21 0.68 -32.62
N MET A 180 -6.39 0.32 -33.60
CA MET A 180 -5.92 -1.04 -33.82
C MET A 180 -4.61 -1.22 -33.07
N ASN A 181 -4.63 -2.06 -32.03
CA ASN A 181 -3.41 -2.39 -31.31
C ASN A 181 -2.48 -3.21 -32.24
N PRO A 182 -1.26 -2.72 -32.55
CA PRO A 182 -0.35 -3.40 -33.48
C PRO A 182 0.21 -4.71 -32.93
N TYR A 183 0.17 -4.95 -31.61
CA TYR A 183 0.64 -6.19 -30.99
C TYR A 183 -0.44 -7.26 -30.91
N THR A 184 -1.70 -6.87 -30.68
CA THR A 184 -2.82 -7.84 -30.59
C THR A 184 -3.59 -8.02 -31.89
N GLN A 185 -3.40 -7.12 -32.86
CA GLN A 185 -4.12 -7.04 -34.14
C GLN A 185 -5.65 -6.98 -33.93
N GLN A 186 -6.06 -6.36 -32.82
CA GLN A 186 -7.46 -6.13 -32.47
C GLN A 186 -7.68 -4.65 -32.23
N SER A 187 -8.85 -4.16 -32.65
CA SER A 187 -9.27 -2.82 -32.22
C SER A 187 -9.65 -2.85 -30.74
N TYR A 188 -9.49 -1.75 -30.01
CA TYR A 188 -9.82 -1.73 -28.57
C TYR A 188 -11.27 -2.13 -28.28
N LYS A 189 -12.22 -1.72 -29.12
CA LYS A 189 -13.64 -2.11 -29.00
C LYS A 189 -13.90 -3.60 -29.30
N ASP A 190 -13.00 -4.29 -30.00
CA ASP A 190 -13.14 -5.70 -30.39
C ASP A 190 -12.24 -6.64 -29.57
N ASP A 191 -11.21 -6.14 -28.89
CA ASP A 191 -10.30 -6.98 -28.10
C ASP A 191 -11.03 -7.60 -26.89
N PRO A 192 -11.19 -8.93 -26.80
CA PRO A 192 -11.94 -9.57 -25.73
C PRO A 192 -11.32 -9.38 -24.33
N TYR A 193 -10.04 -9.00 -24.22
CA TYR A 193 -9.38 -8.71 -22.94
C TYR A 193 -9.72 -7.34 -22.37
N ILE A 194 -10.16 -6.40 -23.20
CA ILE A 194 -10.74 -5.14 -22.73
C ILE A 194 -12.20 -5.40 -22.36
N VAL A 195 -12.53 -5.25 -21.08
CA VAL A 195 -13.85 -5.55 -20.51
C VAL A 195 -14.83 -4.41 -20.77
N GLY A 196 -14.35 -3.18 -20.79
CA GLY A 196 -15.19 -2.00 -21.00
C GLY A 196 -14.37 -0.71 -20.95
N PHE A 197 -15.09 0.40 -21.07
CA PHE A 197 -14.52 1.73 -21.04
C PHE A 197 -15.22 2.59 -20.00
N GLU A 198 -14.45 3.29 -19.16
CA GLU A 198 -14.94 4.45 -18.42
C GLU A 198 -14.69 5.70 -19.26
N ILE A 199 -15.69 6.60 -19.34
CA ILE A 199 -15.55 7.81 -20.16
C ILE A 199 -14.43 8.70 -19.63
N ASN A 200 -14.48 9.11 -18.35
CA ASN A 200 -13.57 10.11 -17.81
C ASN A 200 -13.19 9.80 -16.36
N ASN A 201 -11.92 10.04 -16.02
CA ASN A 201 -11.38 9.95 -14.67
C ASN A 201 -11.69 11.22 -13.85
N GLU A 202 -12.43 11.07 -12.75
CA GLU A 202 -12.74 12.18 -11.81
C GLU A 202 -13.33 13.44 -12.50
N PRO A 203 -14.47 13.31 -13.20
CA PRO A 203 -15.06 14.44 -13.90
C PRO A 203 -15.49 15.52 -12.91
N CYS A 204 -15.31 16.78 -13.28
CA CYS A 204 -15.84 17.93 -12.54
C CYS A 204 -17.01 18.56 -13.32
N HIS A 205 -18.21 18.50 -12.76
CA HIS A 205 -19.43 19.07 -13.35
C HIS A 205 -19.84 20.33 -12.61
N MET A 206 -19.80 21.47 -13.28
CA MET A 206 -20.34 22.75 -12.78
C MET A 206 -21.70 23.11 -13.37
N ASP A 207 -22.21 22.28 -14.28
CA ASP A 207 -23.45 22.49 -15.02
C ASP A 207 -24.70 22.04 -14.24
N THR A 208 -25.86 22.10 -14.87
CA THR A 208 -27.07 21.45 -14.34
C THR A 208 -27.01 19.92 -14.51
N PRO A 209 -27.74 19.14 -13.69
CA PRO A 209 -27.84 17.69 -13.87
C PRO A 209 -28.25 17.28 -15.30
N GLN A 210 -29.15 18.03 -15.95
CA GLN A 210 -29.57 17.74 -17.33
C GLN A 210 -28.40 17.86 -18.32
N GLN A 211 -27.56 18.89 -18.20
CA GLN A 211 -26.40 19.05 -19.07
C GLN A 211 -25.36 17.94 -18.84
N THR A 212 -25.22 17.46 -17.60
CA THR A 212 -24.41 16.27 -17.31
C THR A 212 -24.96 15.04 -18.03
N GLU A 213 -26.28 14.83 -18.03
CA GLU A 213 -26.90 13.74 -18.83
C GLU A 213 -26.61 13.91 -20.33
N ASP A 214 -26.75 15.13 -20.86
CA ASP A 214 -26.53 15.45 -22.26
C ASP A 214 -25.08 15.17 -22.68
N TYR A 215 -24.11 15.57 -21.84
CA TYR A 215 -22.68 15.28 -22.06
C TYR A 215 -22.42 13.76 -22.09
N ILE A 216 -22.92 13.01 -21.11
CA ILE A 216 -22.72 11.55 -21.05
C ILE A 216 -23.38 10.89 -22.26
N ASN A 217 -24.61 11.28 -22.61
CA ASN A 217 -25.31 10.76 -23.78
C ASN A 217 -24.58 11.10 -25.09
N ARG A 218 -23.92 12.26 -25.17
CA ARG A 218 -23.07 12.63 -26.31
C ARG A 218 -21.86 11.70 -26.45
N MET A 219 -21.18 11.38 -25.35
CA MET A 219 -20.07 10.42 -25.35
C MET A 219 -20.55 9.00 -25.69
N LEU A 220 -21.66 8.55 -25.10
CA LEU A 220 -22.29 7.26 -25.42
C LEU A 220 -22.64 7.16 -26.91
N SER A 221 -23.19 8.21 -27.51
CA SER A 221 -23.48 8.24 -28.94
C SER A 221 -22.23 8.18 -29.81
N ALA A 222 -21.12 8.82 -29.39
CA ALA A 222 -19.85 8.76 -30.10
C ALA A 222 -19.24 7.35 -30.08
N LEU A 223 -19.31 6.68 -28.93
CA LEU A 223 -18.90 5.29 -28.74
C LEU A 223 -19.76 4.31 -29.54
N GLU A 224 -21.09 4.47 -29.51
CA GLU A 224 -22.04 3.66 -30.28
C GLU A 224 -21.78 3.79 -31.79
N LYS A 225 -21.62 5.02 -32.29
CA LYS A 225 -21.26 5.29 -33.70
C LYS A 225 -19.90 4.74 -34.11
N ALA A 226 -18.98 4.61 -33.16
CA ALA A 226 -17.69 3.96 -33.36
C ALA A 226 -17.80 2.42 -33.42
N GLY A 227 -18.99 1.86 -33.16
CA GLY A 227 -19.26 0.43 -33.15
C GLY A 227 -18.91 -0.27 -31.84
N ASN A 228 -18.77 0.47 -30.73
CA ASN A 228 -18.50 -0.15 -29.43
C ASN A 228 -19.72 -0.92 -28.92
N SER A 229 -19.52 -2.20 -28.59
CA SER A 229 -20.51 -3.06 -27.95
C SER A 229 -20.17 -3.38 -26.48
N LYS A 230 -19.00 -2.94 -26.00
CA LYS A 230 -18.56 -3.20 -24.63
C LYS A 230 -19.31 -2.32 -23.62
N PRO A 231 -19.47 -2.79 -22.37
CA PRO A 231 -19.95 -1.97 -21.26
C PRO A 231 -19.25 -0.61 -21.14
N ILE A 232 -20.05 0.43 -20.90
CA ILE A 232 -19.56 1.77 -20.59
C ILE A 232 -19.81 2.10 -19.12
N PHE A 233 -18.78 2.63 -18.47
CA PHE A 233 -18.78 3.04 -17.08
C PHE A 233 -18.70 4.56 -16.95
N TYR A 234 -19.19 5.08 -15.83
CA TYR A 234 -19.02 6.49 -15.47
C TYR A 234 -18.73 6.65 -13.98
N ASN A 235 -17.88 7.61 -13.68
CA ASN A 235 -17.48 7.92 -12.32
C ASN A 235 -18.62 8.57 -11.53
N VAL A 236 -18.88 8.04 -10.33
CA VAL A 236 -19.92 8.57 -9.43
C VAL A 236 -19.35 8.96 -8.05
N SER A 237 -18.03 9.01 -7.92
CA SER A 237 -17.37 9.41 -6.67
C SER A 237 -17.35 10.92 -6.46
N HIS A 238 -17.62 11.69 -7.52
CA HIS A 238 -17.54 13.14 -7.57
C HIS A 238 -18.91 13.75 -7.86
N ASN A 239 -19.07 15.04 -7.56
CA ASN A 239 -20.26 15.84 -7.87
C ASN A 239 -21.57 15.21 -7.35
N MET A 240 -21.66 14.97 -6.04
CA MET A 240 -22.85 14.38 -5.38
C MET A 240 -24.21 14.92 -5.86
N PRO A 241 -24.40 16.23 -6.12
CA PRO A 241 -25.67 16.76 -6.64
C PRO A 241 -26.09 16.21 -8.01
N HIS A 242 -25.19 15.61 -8.78
CA HIS A 242 -25.40 15.11 -10.14
C HIS A 242 -25.67 13.59 -10.18
N VAL A 243 -25.63 12.91 -9.03
CA VAL A 243 -25.65 11.44 -9.00
C VAL A 243 -26.83 10.83 -9.76
N GLN A 244 -28.06 11.37 -9.63
CA GLN A 244 -29.21 10.87 -10.38
C GLN A 244 -29.04 10.98 -11.90
N ALA A 245 -28.35 12.01 -12.41
CA ALA A 245 -28.08 12.20 -13.83
C ALA A 245 -27.29 11.02 -14.41
N TYR A 246 -26.26 10.55 -13.68
CA TYR A 246 -25.45 9.41 -14.10
C TYR A 246 -26.32 8.16 -14.34
N PHE A 247 -27.26 7.88 -13.45
CA PHE A 247 -28.12 6.70 -13.52
C PHE A 247 -29.29 6.82 -14.50
N ASN A 248 -29.66 8.04 -14.90
CA ASN A 248 -30.64 8.28 -15.96
C ASN A 248 -30.09 7.91 -17.35
N THR A 249 -28.78 7.89 -17.52
CA THR A 249 -28.14 7.55 -18.81
C THR A 249 -28.04 6.04 -19.07
N LYS A 250 -27.68 5.69 -20.31
CA LYS A 250 -27.54 4.28 -20.76
C LYS A 250 -26.22 3.60 -20.37
N ILE A 251 -25.36 4.22 -19.56
CA ILE A 251 -24.16 3.56 -19.02
C ILE A 251 -24.53 2.23 -18.36
N GLN A 252 -23.65 1.24 -18.39
CA GLN A 252 -23.92 -0.08 -17.81
C GLN A 252 -23.23 -0.29 -16.47
N GLY A 253 -22.26 0.55 -16.10
CA GLY A 253 -21.61 0.50 -14.79
C GLY A 253 -21.24 1.86 -14.23
N THR A 254 -20.93 1.88 -12.94
CA THR A 254 -20.47 3.03 -12.19
C THR A 254 -19.16 2.73 -11.47
N THR A 255 -18.32 3.74 -11.32
CA THR A 255 -17.02 3.58 -10.67
C THR A 255 -16.88 4.42 -9.41
N TYR A 256 -16.10 3.89 -8.46
CA TYR A 256 -15.97 4.37 -7.10
C TYR A 256 -14.49 4.45 -6.68
N GLN A 257 -14.17 5.38 -5.77
CA GLN A 257 -12.84 5.51 -5.16
C GLN A 257 -12.87 5.24 -3.67
N TRP A 258 -11.72 4.89 -3.07
CA TRP A 258 -11.60 4.90 -1.61
C TRP A 258 -10.17 5.15 -1.11
N TYR A 259 -9.95 6.28 -0.46
CA TYR A 259 -8.75 6.57 0.31
C TYR A 259 -9.15 6.80 1.78
N PRO A 260 -9.24 5.73 2.59
CA PRO A 260 -9.85 5.78 3.92
C PRO A 260 -9.06 6.65 4.91
N ILE A 261 -7.76 6.85 4.66
CA ILE A 261 -6.83 7.55 5.55
C ILE A 261 -6.14 8.74 4.88
N GLY A 262 -6.85 9.36 3.93
CA GLY A 262 -6.36 10.52 3.18
C GLY A 262 -5.20 10.17 2.25
N LEU A 263 -4.53 11.20 1.74
CA LEU A 263 -3.39 11.11 0.82
C LEU A 263 -2.35 12.17 1.18
N VAL A 264 -1.11 11.97 0.74
CA VAL A 264 0.00 12.94 0.79
C VAL A 264 0.29 13.43 2.22
N ALA A 265 0.35 12.50 3.18
CA ALA A 265 0.72 12.82 4.57
C ALA A 265 2.14 13.40 4.70
N GLY A 266 3.02 13.10 3.75
CA GLY A 266 4.43 13.51 3.79
C GLY A 266 5.30 12.68 4.73
N GLN A 267 4.74 11.65 5.35
CA GLN A 267 5.38 10.73 6.29
C GLN A 267 4.53 9.46 6.45
N THR A 268 5.13 8.39 6.96
CA THR A 268 4.42 7.16 7.32
C THR A 268 3.42 7.41 8.44
N ARG A 269 2.14 7.10 8.19
CA ARG A 269 1.09 7.08 9.21
C ARG A 269 1.17 5.81 10.06
N LYS A 270 1.05 5.97 11.38
CA LYS A 270 1.10 4.88 12.36
C LYS A 270 -0.22 4.73 13.11
N GLY A 271 -0.51 3.53 13.57
CA GLY A 271 -1.73 3.19 14.33
C GLY A 271 -2.59 2.14 13.63
N ASN A 272 -3.66 1.72 14.31
CA ASN A 272 -4.62 0.76 13.79
C ASN A 272 -5.72 1.45 12.96
N PHE A 273 -5.78 1.12 11.67
CA PHE A 273 -6.74 1.68 10.73
C PHE A 273 -7.88 0.73 10.34
N LEU A 274 -8.00 -0.44 10.97
CA LEU A 274 -9.10 -1.39 10.67
C LEU A 274 -10.50 -0.78 10.86
N PRO A 275 -10.79 0.06 11.88
CA PRO A 275 -12.08 0.74 11.99
C PRO A 275 -12.42 1.66 10.81
N TYR A 276 -11.41 2.13 10.05
CA TYR A 276 -11.61 3.04 8.92
C TYR A 276 -12.15 2.32 7.67
N VAL A 277 -12.07 0.98 7.66
CA VAL A 277 -12.44 0.16 6.50
C VAL A 277 -13.54 -0.86 6.82
N ASP A 278 -14.20 -0.73 7.97
CA ASP A 278 -15.31 -1.60 8.40
C ASP A 278 -16.49 -1.56 7.42
N THR A 279 -16.86 -0.37 6.95
CA THR A 279 -17.96 -0.17 6.01
C THR A 279 -17.57 0.74 4.85
N TYR A 280 -18.23 0.53 3.70
CA TYR A 280 -18.22 1.45 2.57
C TYR A 280 -19.66 1.80 2.25
N ASN A 281 -20.20 2.79 2.96
CA ASN A 281 -21.59 3.21 2.79
C ASN A 281 -21.74 4.07 1.52
N ILE A 282 -22.73 3.73 0.68
CA ILE A 282 -23.05 4.48 -0.54
C ILE A 282 -24.35 5.24 -0.25
N PRO A 283 -24.31 6.54 0.10
CA PRO A 283 -25.47 7.27 0.65
C PRO A 283 -26.60 7.54 -0.36
N PHE A 284 -26.40 7.13 -1.62
CA PHE A 284 -27.34 7.26 -2.72
C PHE A 284 -27.73 5.90 -3.30
N ASP A 285 -27.62 4.82 -2.52
CA ASP A 285 -28.03 3.47 -2.95
C ASP A 285 -29.54 3.34 -3.26
N ASN A 286 -30.35 4.30 -2.80
CA ASN A 286 -31.79 4.34 -2.99
C ASN A 286 -32.25 5.00 -4.31
N ILE A 287 -31.34 5.55 -5.12
CA ILE A 287 -31.73 6.28 -6.32
C ILE A 287 -32.25 5.35 -7.43
N LYS A 288 -33.07 5.90 -8.33
CA LYS A 288 -33.66 5.11 -9.41
C LYS A 288 -32.58 4.59 -10.34
N GLY A 289 -32.52 3.26 -10.48
CA GLY A 289 -31.60 2.58 -11.39
C GLY A 289 -30.30 2.12 -10.74
N PHE A 290 -30.07 2.41 -9.45
CA PHE A 290 -28.86 2.04 -8.72
C PHE A 290 -28.50 0.55 -8.88
N ASP A 291 -29.46 -0.32 -8.56
CA ASP A 291 -29.26 -1.78 -8.60
C ASP A 291 -29.03 -2.36 -9.99
N LYS A 292 -29.18 -1.56 -11.06
CA LYS A 292 -29.07 -2.02 -12.45
C LYS A 292 -27.69 -1.79 -13.07
N LYS A 293 -26.74 -1.18 -12.34
CA LYS A 293 -25.40 -0.87 -12.85
C LYS A 293 -24.33 -1.73 -12.17
N ALA A 294 -23.36 -2.20 -12.94
CA ALA A 294 -22.17 -2.85 -12.35
C ALA A 294 -21.35 -1.85 -11.53
N LYS A 295 -20.66 -2.33 -10.50
CA LYS A 295 -19.83 -1.50 -9.63
C LYS A 295 -18.36 -1.88 -9.75
N ALA A 296 -17.52 -0.87 -9.98
CA ALA A 296 -16.08 -0.99 -9.96
C ALA A 296 -15.48 -0.03 -8.93
N VAL A 297 -14.61 -0.51 -8.05
CA VAL A 297 -13.66 0.37 -7.36
C VAL A 297 -12.46 0.50 -8.29
N TYR A 298 -12.32 1.66 -8.91
CA TYR A 298 -11.31 1.85 -9.95
C TYR A 298 -9.98 2.32 -9.37
N GLU A 299 -10.01 3.03 -8.25
CA GLU A 299 -8.85 3.48 -7.49
C GLU A 299 -9.13 3.38 -5.98
N TYR A 300 -8.25 2.73 -5.25
CA TYR A 300 -8.27 2.75 -3.79
C TYR A 300 -6.87 2.48 -3.27
N ASP A 301 -6.57 2.96 -2.07
CA ASP A 301 -5.35 2.59 -1.34
C ASP A 301 -5.49 3.01 0.12
N PRO A 302 -5.08 2.19 1.10
CA PRO A 302 -4.82 2.67 2.45
C PRO A 302 -3.48 3.41 2.43
N ALA A 303 -3.49 4.64 1.93
CA ALA A 303 -2.28 5.37 1.55
C ALA A 303 -1.41 5.79 2.76
N ASP A 304 -0.15 6.11 2.50
CA ASP A 304 0.82 6.57 3.50
C ASP A 304 1.12 5.58 4.64
N ILE A 305 0.88 4.27 4.46
CA ILE A 305 1.27 3.23 5.42
C ILE A 305 2.12 2.12 4.79
N THR A 306 2.95 1.51 5.62
CA THR A 306 3.78 0.35 5.26
C THR A 306 3.18 -1.00 5.67
N TYR A 307 2.04 -0.98 6.38
CA TYR A 307 1.38 -2.18 6.92
C TYR A 307 0.81 -3.12 5.85
N SER A 308 0.72 -4.41 6.19
CA SER A 308 0.32 -5.50 5.31
C SER A 308 -1.05 -6.14 5.65
N TYR A 309 -1.86 -5.52 6.51
CA TYR A 309 -3.16 -6.08 6.92
C TYR A 309 -4.38 -5.43 6.25
N MET A 310 -4.23 -4.30 5.55
CA MET A 310 -5.36 -3.46 5.12
C MET A 310 -6.07 -3.94 3.84
N TYR A 311 -5.34 -4.39 2.81
CA TYR A 311 -5.95 -4.74 1.51
C TYR A 311 -7.02 -5.85 1.61
N PRO A 312 -6.81 -6.94 2.38
CA PRO A 312 -7.85 -7.95 2.61
C PRO A 312 -9.10 -7.41 3.29
N ALA A 313 -8.97 -6.55 4.30
CA ALA A 313 -10.09 -5.94 5.00
C ALA A 313 -10.91 -5.03 4.06
N MET A 314 -10.24 -4.19 3.26
CA MET A 314 -10.89 -3.36 2.24
C MET A 314 -11.62 -4.20 1.19
N THR A 315 -10.99 -5.29 0.73
CA THR A 315 -11.58 -6.16 -0.30
C THR A 315 -12.82 -6.88 0.22
N ARG A 316 -12.78 -7.39 1.46
CA ARG A 316 -13.96 -7.94 2.15
C ARG A 316 -15.10 -6.91 2.18
N THR A 317 -14.80 -5.68 2.55
CA THR A 317 -15.78 -4.58 2.58
C THR A 317 -16.34 -4.27 1.18
N PHE A 318 -15.50 -4.23 0.15
CA PHE A 318 -15.96 -4.06 -1.23
C PHE A 318 -16.88 -5.20 -1.70
N ARG A 319 -16.53 -6.46 -1.41
CA ARG A 319 -17.38 -7.61 -1.76
C ARG A 319 -18.74 -7.56 -1.07
N SER A 320 -18.80 -7.04 0.16
CA SER A 320 -20.08 -6.80 0.85
C SER A 320 -20.95 -5.73 0.19
N GLN A 321 -20.36 -4.83 -0.61
CA GLN A 321 -21.03 -3.69 -1.28
C GLN A 321 -21.25 -3.90 -2.79
N ARG A 322 -21.18 -5.15 -3.24
CA ARG A 322 -21.45 -5.57 -4.62
C ARG A 322 -20.38 -5.20 -5.64
N PHE A 323 -19.17 -4.86 -5.20
CA PHE A 323 -18.07 -4.59 -6.12
C PHE A 323 -17.54 -5.89 -6.73
N GLN A 324 -17.40 -5.86 -8.06
CA GLN A 324 -16.89 -6.97 -8.85
C GLN A 324 -15.58 -6.64 -9.56
N TRP A 325 -15.23 -5.36 -9.66
CA TRP A 325 -13.93 -4.90 -10.17
C TRP A 325 -13.27 -4.05 -9.09
N ILE A 326 -12.06 -4.42 -8.69
CA ILE A 326 -11.37 -3.81 -7.55
C ILE A 326 -9.89 -3.61 -7.94
N THR A 327 -9.50 -2.38 -8.24
CA THR A 327 -8.12 -2.06 -8.66
C THR A 327 -7.49 -0.99 -7.78
N GLN A 328 -6.36 -1.35 -7.15
CA GLN A 328 -5.58 -0.47 -6.28
C GLN A 328 -4.88 0.62 -7.11
N PHE A 329 -4.70 1.82 -6.57
CA PHE A 329 -3.90 2.88 -7.21
C PHE A 329 -2.71 3.24 -6.32
N ALA A 330 -1.47 3.20 -6.79
CA ALA A 330 -1.01 2.46 -7.96
C ALA A 330 0.16 1.54 -7.59
N TYR A 331 0.48 0.62 -8.51
CA TYR A 331 1.65 -0.22 -8.40
C TYR A 331 2.90 0.55 -8.87
N ASP A 332 3.96 0.54 -8.06
CA ASP A 332 5.21 1.23 -8.35
C ASP A 332 6.06 0.44 -9.35
N PRO A 333 6.45 1.02 -10.50
CA PRO A 333 7.30 0.32 -11.46
C PRO A 333 8.63 -0.11 -10.84
N ILE A 334 9.02 -1.37 -11.04
CA ILE A 334 10.14 -2.00 -10.33
C ILE A 334 11.47 -1.24 -10.46
N ASP A 335 11.73 -0.62 -11.62
CA ASP A 335 12.99 0.07 -11.89
C ASP A 335 13.10 1.43 -11.14
N ILE A 336 11.99 1.97 -10.61
CA ILE A 336 11.95 3.22 -9.82
C ILE A 336 11.37 3.06 -8.40
N ALA A 337 10.81 1.89 -8.08
CA ALA A 337 10.15 1.63 -6.79
C ALA A 337 11.09 1.78 -5.58
N TRP A 338 12.40 1.62 -5.75
CA TRP A 338 13.39 1.86 -4.69
C TRP A 338 13.35 3.28 -4.11
N ALA A 339 12.77 4.25 -4.82
CA ALA A 339 12.68 5.65 -4.41
C ALA A 339 11.25 6.15 -4.11
N ASN A 340 10.22 5.33 -4.39
CA ASN A 340 8.81 5.66 -4.28
C ASN A 340 8.44 7.02 -4.91
N THR A 341 8.78 7.20 -6.20
CA THR A 341 8.58 8.49 -6.87
C THR A 341 7.32 8.58 -7.72
N GLU A 342 6.64 7.46 -7.98
CA GLU A 342 5.50 7.46 -8.90
C GLU A 342 4.34 8.28 -8.36
N TYR A 343 3.86 7.90 -7.19
CA TYR A 343 2.97 8.69 -6.37
C TYR A 343 3.42 8.58 -4.94
N GLN A 344 3.88 9.70 -4.36
CA GLN A 344 4.50 9.74 -3.02
C GLN A 344 3.72 8.98 -1.94
N THR A 345 2.40 8.86 -2.09
CA THR A 345 1.46 8.35 -1.09
C THR A 345 1.14 6.86 -1.24
N HIS A 346 1.36 6.31 -2.43
CA HIS A 346 1.23 4.89 -2.71
C HIS A 346 2.60 4.26 -2.58
N PHE A 347 2.67 3.02 -2.12
CA PHE A 347 3.93 2.27 -2.16
C PHE A 347 3.63 0.77 -2.19
N LEU A 348 3.65 0.19 -3.39
CA LEU A 348 3.33 -1.21 -3.64
C LEU A 348 4.21 -1.77 -4.77
N ASN A 349 5.08 -2.72 -4.43
CA ASN A 349 5.85 -3.52 -5.37
C ASN A 349 6.20 -4.89 -4.76
N LEU A 350 6.22 -5.97 -5.55
CA LEU A 350 6.54 -7.31 -5.02
C LEU A 350 7.94 -7.40 -4.41
N ALA A 351 8.94 -6.75 -5.02
CA ALA A 351 10.31 -6.80 -4.54
C ALA A 351 10.55 -5.83 -3.38
N TYR A 352 9.99 -4.61 -3.43
CA TYR A 352 10.30 -3.56 -2.45
C TYR A 352 9.34 -3.51 -1.25
N THR A 353 8.13 -4.06 -1.38
CA THR A 353 7.15 -4.15 -0.28
C THR A 353 6.57 -5.56 -0.19
N PRO A 354 7.40 -6.60 0.05
CA PRO A 354 6.99 -7.99 -0.07
C PRO A 354 5.76 -8.34 0.78
N GLY A 355 5.69 -7.86 2.04
CA GLY A 355 4.52 -8.05 2.89
C GLY A 355 3.24 -7.44 2.30
N LYS A 356 3.27 -6.18 1.85
CA LYS A 356 2.12 -5.54 1.18
C LYS A 356 1.72 -6.27 -0.11
N ALA A 357 2.69 -6.78 -0.86
CA ALA A 357 2.43 -7.51 -2.09
C ALA A 357 1.75 -8.88 -1.81
N ILE A 358 2.21 -9.63 -0.81
CA ILE A 358 1.51 -10.85 -0.37
C ILE A 358 0.11 -10.54 0.18
N SER A 359 -0.06 -9.41 0.88
CA SER A 359 -1.37 -8.92 1.30
C SER A 359 -2.32 -8.67 0.11
N MET A 360 -1.81 -8.09 -0.98
CA MET A 360 -2.56 -7.94 -2.23
C MET A 360 -2.91 -9.28 -2.88
N LYS A 361 -2.03 -10.28 -2.82
CA LYS A 361 -2.33 -11.65 -3.28
C LYS A 361 -3.47 -12.29 -2.47
N ILE A 362 -3.45 -12.14 -1.15
CA ILE A 362 -4.52 -12.63 -0.26
C ILE A 362 -5.84 -11.91 -0.57
N ALA A 363 -5.78 -10.60 -0.80
CA ALA A 363 -6.94 -9.81 -1.19
C ALA A 363 -7.52 -10.23 -2.55
N ALA A 364 -6.69 -10.62 -3.52
CA ALA A 364 -7.16 -11.20 -4.78
C ALA A 364 -7.98 -12.48 -4.53
N GLU A 365 -7.50 -13.39 -3.68
CA GLU A 365 -8.24 -14.60 -3.29
C GLU A 365 -9.57 -14.28 -2.59
N ILE A 366 -9.64 -13.19 -1.81
CA ILE A 366 -10.90 -12.72 -1.24
C ILE A 366 -11.87 -12.30 -2.34
N ALA A 367 -11.41 -11.52 -3.32
CA ALA A 367 -12.25 -11.07 -4.42
C ALA A 367 -12.80 -12.26 -5.23
N TYR A 368 -12.01 -13.31 -5.40
CA TYR A 368 -12.39 -14.48 -6.20
C TYR A 368 -13.29 -15.47 -5.45
N ASN A 369 -13.07 -15.66 -4.15
CA ASN A 369 -13.72 -16.73 -3.38
C ASN A 369 -14.86 -16.24 -2.49
N ILE A 370 -14.87 -14.97 -2.07
CA ILE A 370 -15.98 -14.43 -1.25
C ILE A 370 -17.14 -14.04 -2.18
N PRO A 371 -18.35 -14.61 -1.98
CA PRO A 371 -19.51 -14.24 -2.76
C PRO A 371 -19.86 -12.76 -2.60
N MET A 372 -20.31 -12.17 -3.69
CA MET A 372 -20.81 -10.80 -3.69
C MET A 372 -21.99 -10.63 -2.72
N ASN A 373 -22.05 -9.49 -2.03
CA ASN A 373 -23.03 -9.16 -0.98
C ASN A 373 -22.90 -9.97 0.33
N ARG A 374 -21.86 -10.81 0.48
CA ARG A 374 -21.62 -11.46 1.76
C ARG A 374 -21.25 -10.43 2.82
N LYS A 375 -21.98 -10.45 3.93
CA LYS A 375 -21.77 -9.55 5.07
C LYS A 375 -21.07 -10.29 6.21
N TYR A 376 -20.33 -9.54 7.02
CA TYR A 376 -19.68 -10.01 8.23
C TYR A 376 -20.17 -9.19 9.43
N ALA A 377 -19.82 -9.62 10.64
CA ALA A 377 -19.98 -8.78 11.83
C ALA A 377 -19.17 -7.48 11.68
N LYS A 378 -19.41 -6.49 12.56
CA LYS A 378 -18.54 -5.30 12.60
C LYS A 378 -17.22 -5.59 13.29
N TYR A 379 -16.23 -4.74 13.01
CA TYR A 379 -14.98 -4.67 13.73
C TYR A 379 -15.19 -4.61 15.26
N PRO A 380 -14.45 -5.42 16.06
CA PRO A 380 -13.26 -6.19 15.68
C PRO A 380 -13.50 -7.64 15.24
N ASN A 381 -14.76 -8.10 15.25
CA ASN A 381 -15.08 -9.50 14.99
C ASN A 381 -14.89 -9.90 13.51
N ASP A 382 -14.85 -8.91 12.61
CA ASP A 382 -14.62 -9.08 11.19
C ASP A 382 -13.15 -9.31 10.81
N THR A 383 -12.24 -9.28 11.78
CA THR A 383 -10.80 -9.52 11.58
C THR A 383 -10.48 -10.98 11.26
N ILE A 384 -11.43 -11.88 11.50
CA ILE A 384 -11.41 -13.28 11.07
C ILE A 384 -12.70 -13.54 10.28
N PHE A 385 -12.55 -14.01 9.04
CA PHE A 385 -13.69 -14.25 8.16
C PHE A 385 -13.38 -15.35 7.15
N ASP A 386 -14.24 -16.36 7.07
CA ASP A 386 -13.99 -17.57 6.27
C ASP A 386 -12.60 -18.17 6.55
N ALA A 387 -11.74 -18.23 5.55
CA ALA A 387 -10.37 -18.73 5.62
C ALA A 387 -9.34 -17.62 5.84
N PHE A 388 -9.78 -16.38 6.08
CA PHE A 388 -8.95 -15.19 6.11
C PHE A 388 -8.84 -14.60 7.51
N ARG A 389 -7.69 -14.00 7.77
CA ARG A 389 -7.40 -13.29 9.02
C ARG A 389 -6.57 -12.04 8.75
N VAL A 390 -6.87 -10.95 9.45
CA VAL A 390 -6.07 -9.73 9.48
C VAL A 390 -5.75 -9.35 10.92
N SER A 391 -4.57 -8.79 11.16
CA SER A 391 -4.14 -8.37 12.51
C SER A 391 -3.23 -7.13 12.43
N TYR A 392 -3.63 -6.08 13.14
CA TYR A 392 -2.77 -4.91 13.36
C TYR A 392 -1.56 -5.25 14.23
N GLU A 393 -1.78 -5.95 15.36
CA GLU A 393 -0.72 -6.25 16.33
C GLU A 393 0.41 -7.09 15.73
N GLN A 394 0.08 -8.01 14.81
CA GLN A 394 1.06 -8.85 14.13
C GLN A 394 1.50 -8.29 12.78
N ASP A 395 0.95 -7.14 12.36
CA ASP A 395 1.05 -6.62 10.99
C ASP A 395 0.91 -7.74 9.94
N LEU A 396 -0.23 -8.42 9.98
CA LEU A 396 -0.45 -9.68 9.28
C LEU A 396 -1.76 -9.69 8.51
N SER A 397 -1.70 -10.20 7.30
CA SER A 397 -2.82 -10.81 6.59
C SER A 397 -2.51 -12.28 6.30
N GLU A 398 -3.52 -13.12 6.40
CA GLU A 398 -3.39 -14.57 6.25
C GLU A 398 -4.59 -15.16 5.52
N MET A 399 -4.32 -16.16 4.68
CA MET A 399 -5.30 -17.08 4.10
C MET A 399 -4.88 -18.52 4.43
N ASN A 400 -5.80 -19.33 4.92
CA ASN A 400 -5.53 -20.71 5.33
C ASN A 400 -6.66 -21.64 4.88
N THR A 401 -6.53 -22.23 3.69
CA THR A 401 -7.42 -23.25 3.15
C THR A 401 -6.69 -24.60 3.07
N PRO A 402 -7.38 -25.72 2.81
CA PRO A 402 -6.70 -27.01 2.68
C PRO A 402 -5.63 -27.04 1.58
N GLU A 403 -5.83 -26.30 0.49
CA GLU A 403 -4.94 -26.28 -0.68
C GLU A 403 -3.97 -25.09 -0.70
N LYS A 404 -4.26 -23.98 0.01
CA LYS A 404 -3.47 -22.76 -0.05
C LYS A 404 -3.19 -22.19 1.34
N PHE A 405 -1.93 -21.82 1.58
CA PHE A 405 -1.53 -21.16 2.82
C PHE A 405 -0.67 -19.93 2.54
N PHE A 406 -1.26 -18.74 2.68
CA PHE A 406 -0.62 -17.46 2.37
C PHE A 406 -0.54 -16.56 3.61
N TYR A 407 0.58 -15.86 3.80
CA TYR A 407 0.76 -14.95 4.94
C TYR A 407 1.73 -13.80 4.61
N SER A 408 1.34 -12.57 4.94
CA SER A 408 2.14 -11.38 4.63
C SER A 408 3.24 -11.05 5.63
N ASN A 409 3.26 -11.73 6.77
CA ASN A 409 4.26 -11.59 7.82
C ASN A 409 4.34 -12.88 8.65
N ASN A 410 5.18 -12.89 9.69
CA ASN A 410 5.30 -14.02 10.61
C ASN A 410 3.95 -14.47 11.16
N THR A 411 3.67 -15.77 11.05
CA THR A 411 2.47 -16.40 11.60
C THR A 411 2.81 -17.62 12.45
N ASN A 412 1.98 -17.87 13.46
CA ASN A 412 2.01 -19.10 14.26
C ASN A 412 0.84 -20.04 13.91
N SER A 413 -0.03 -19.65 12.96
CA SER A 413 -1.13 -20.49 12.49
C SER A 413 -0.58 -21.75 11.82
N ALA A 414 -1.06 -22.92 12.23
CA ALA A 414 -0.81 -24.14 11.49
C ALA A 414 -1.72 -24.19 10.25
N PRO A 415 -1.23 -24.71 9.10
CA PRO A 415 -2.09 -24.98 7.96
C PRO A 415 -3.23 -25.92 8.34
N VAL A 416 -4.44 -25.66 7.86
CA VAL A 416 -5.61 -26.48 8.20
C VAL A 416 -5.47 -27.93 7.74
N MET A 417 -4.82 -28.19 6.60
CA MET A 417 -4.54 -29.53 6.06
C MET A 417 -3.19 -29.56 5.33
N ALA A 418 -2.08 -29.72 6.06
CA ALA A 418 -0.73 -29.64 5.48
C ALA A 418 -0.47 -30.63 4.32
N ASP A 419 -1.06 -31.84 4.37
CA ASP A 419 -0.88 -32.88 3.34
C ASP A 419 -1.59 -32.57 2.00
N LYS A 420 -2.51 -31.58 2.00
CA LYS A 420 -3.30 -31.19 0.81
C LYS A 420 -2.83 -29.89 0.18
N LEU A 421 -1.80 -29.25 0.73
CA LEU A 421 -1.31 -28.00 0.19
C LEU A 421 -0.84 -28.18 -1.26
N GLU A 422 -1.18 -27.20 -2.08
CA GLU A 422 -0.76 -27.05 -3.47
C GLU A 422 0.01 -25.74 -3.70
N SER A 423 -0.21 -24.73 -2.85
CA SER A 423 0.47 -23.44 -2.97
C SER A 423 0.70 -22.77 -1.62
N ILE A 424 1.90 -22.22 -1.45
CA ILE A 424 2.30 -21.40 -0.30
C ILE A 424 2.90 -20.10 -0.84
N ALA A 425 2.58 -18.99 -0.20
CA ALA A 425 3.14 -17.67 -0.50
C ALA A 425 3.34 -16.92 0.81
N GLY A 426 4.58 -16.57 1.11
CA GLY A 426 4.93 -16.06 2.44
C GLY A 426 5.91 -14.90 2.38
N CYS A 427 5.79 -14.02 3.37
CA CYS A 427 6.84 -13.10 3.80
C CYS A 427 7.03 -13.31 5.31
N GLY A 428 8.26 -13.58 5.76
CA GLY A 428 8.53 -14.02 7.13
C GLY A 428 8.33 -15.52 7.35
N ASN A 429 8.06 -15.92 8.60
CA ASN A 429 8.07 -17.31 9.06
C ASN A 429 6.66 -17.88 9.32
N SER A 430 6.51 -19.19 9.18
CA SER A 430 5.34 -19.96 9.62
C SER A 430 5.77 -21.22 10.38
N PRO A 431 4.84 -22.07 10.87
CA PRO A 431 5.20 -23.38 11.40
C PRO A 431 5.78 -24.35 10.36
N LEU A 432 5.47 -24.16 9.05
CA LEU A 432 6.03 -25.00 7.98
C LEU A 432 7.35 -24.47 7.42
N ILE A 433 7.50 -23.14 7.36
CA ILE A 433 8.61 -22.49 6.68
C ILE A 433 9.34 -21.56 7.65
N LYS A 434 10.65 -21.76 7.83
CA LYS A 434 11.53 -20.77 8.45
C LYS A 434 12.44 -20.17 7.40
N TYR A 435 12.48 -18.85 7.31
CA TYR A 435 13.31 -18.13 6.37
C TYR A 435 13.90 -16.88 7.04
N GLU A 436 15.22 -16.75 6.98
CA GLU A 436 15.94 -15.65 7.64
C GLU A 436 15.92 -14.35 6.81
N GLY A 437 15.71 -14.45 5.50
CA GLY A 437 15.59 -13.28 4.62
C GLY A 437 14.26 -12.53 4.76
N THR A 438 14.22 -11.32 4.20
CA THR A 438 13.04 -10.43 4.27
C THR A 438 12.22 -10.41 2.97
N GLY A 439 12.72 -11.04 1.91
CA GLY A 439 11.99 -11.18 0.65
C GLY A 439 10.78 -12.11 0.74
N ALA A 440 9.81 -11.91 -0.16
CA ALA A 440 8.71 -12.85 -0.34
C ALA A 440 9.20 -14.16 -0.97
N TYR A 441 8.53 -15.27 -0.68
CA TYR A 441 8.76 -16.54 -1.35
C TYR A 441 7.46 -17.22 -1.74
N PHE A 442 7.54 -18.09 -2.73
CA PHE A 442 6.42 -18.85 -3.22
C PHE A 442 6.81 -20.31 -3.46
N ILE A 443 5.91 -21.22 -3.07
CA ILE A 443 6.11 -22.67 -3.19
C ILE A 443 4.88 -23.24 -3.89
N ASP A 444 5.05 -23.76 -5.11
CA ASP A 444 3.96 -24.28 -5.94
C ASP A 444 4.16 -25.79 -6.17
N LYS A 445 3.15 -26.61 -5.88
CA LYS A 445 3.21 -28.06 -6.10
C LYS A 445 3.07 -28.36 -7.59
N LEU A 446 4.05 -29.03 -8.18
CA LEU A 446 4.02 -29.44 -9.59
C LEU A 446 3.50 -30.88 -9.75
N GLU A 447 3.97 -31.77 -8.87
CA GLU A 447 3.56 -33.16 -8.72
C GLU A 447 3.68 -33.56 -7.23
N ASP A 448 3.11 -34.70 -6.84
CA ASP A 448 3.38 -35.27 -5.50
C ASP A 448 4.88 -35.54 -5.35
N GLY A 449 5.52 -34.89 -4.38
CA GLY A 449 6.96 -34.94 -4.15
C GLY A 449 7.81 -33.99 -5.00
N LEU A 450 7.22 -33.11 -5.81
CA LEU A 450 7.95 -32.11 -6.62
C LEU A 450 7.31 -30.72 -6.52
N TRP A 451 8.10 -29.75 -6.08
CA TRP A 451 7.66 -28.38 -5.85
C TRP A 451 8.57 -27.36 -6.53
N ARG A 452 8.01 -26.25 -7.00
CA ARG A 452 8.75 -25.06 -7.44
C ARG A 452 8.86 -24.10 -6.26
N LEU A 453 10.07 -23.67 -5.92
CA LEU A 453 10.36 -22.61 -4.97
C LEU A 453 10.86 -21.38 -5.73
N GLU A 454 10.27 -20.21 -5.46
CA GLU A 454 10.74 -18.90 -5.93
C GLU A 454 10.99 -18.02 -4.70
N VAL A 455 12.15 -17.34 -4.67
CA VAL A 455 12.57 -16.49 -3.54
C VAL A 455 12.96 -15.12 -4.08
N MET A 456 12.26 -14.08 -3.63
CA MET A 456 12.58 -12.67 -3.91
C MET A 456 13.78 -12.20 -3.07
N PRO A 457 14.55 -11.21 -3.55
CA PRO A 457 15.62 -10.61 -2.76
C PRO A 457 15.08 -9.90 -1.51
N ASP A 458 15.99 -9.63 -0.58
CA ASP A 458 15.64 -8.95 0.64
C ASP A 458 15.35 -7.47 0.39
N ALA A 459 14.29 -6.98 1.01
CA ALA A 459 13.91 -5.58 1.04
C ALA A 459 14.10 -5.03 2.46
N ILE A 460 14.91 -3.97 2.57
CA ILE A 460 15.16 -3.28 3.84
C ILE A 460 14.77 -1.81 3.68
N GLN A 461 13.76 -1.36 4.42
CA GLN A 461 13.37 0.04 4.42
C GLN A 461 14.42 0.88 5.16
N ILE A 462 15.09 1.78 4.45
CA ILE A 462 16.17 2.62 4.98
C ILE A 462 15.77 4.09 5.19
N ASN A 463 14.69 4.54 4.56
CA ASN A 463 14.12 5.87 4.76
C ASN A 463 12.58 5.81 4.73
N ASP A 464 11.91 6.89 5.16
CA ASP A 464 10.45 7.00 5.05
C ASP A 464 10.03 7.11 3.57
N PRO A 465 9.26 6.15 3.02
CA PRO A 465 8.86 6.13 1.63
C PRO A 465 7.89 7.27 1.26
N PHE A 466 7.15 7.81 2.23
CA PHE A 466 6.12 8.83 1.99
C PHE A 466 6.63 10.26 2.21
N SER A 467 7.92 10.42 2.50
CA SER A 467 8.58 11.74 2.46
C SER A 467 8.68 12.27 1.02
N LYS A 468 9.05 13.55 0.83
CA LYS A 468 9.11 14.20 -0.50
C LYS A 468 9.75 13.27 -1.58
N PRO A 469 9.08 13.04 -2.73
CA PRO A 469 9.56 12.09 -3.73
C PRO A 469 10.85 12.59 -4.38
N SER A 470 11.83 11.69 -4.55
CA SER A 470 13.09 12.01 -5.24
C SER A 470 13.86 10.75 -5.65
N LEU A 471 14.30 10.68 -6.91
CA LEU A 471 15.28 9.69 -7.40
C LEU A 471 16.70 9.89 -6.82
N LYS A 472 16.88 10.75 -5.82
CA LYS A 472 18.13 10.86 -5.03
C LYS A 472 17.98 10.26 -3.64
N LYS A 473 16.79 9.76 -3.30
CA LYS A 473 16.42 9.24 -1.99
C LYS A 473 16.00 7.79 -2.16
N GLU A 474 16.87 6.88 -1.74
CA GLU A 474 16.52 5.47 -1.64
C GLU A 474 15.69 5.23 -0.39
N VAL A 475 14.51 4.63 -0.53
CA VAL A 475 13.57 4.35 0.57
C VAL A 475 13.64 2.90 1.02
N VAL A 476 13.85 1.99 0.07
CA VAL A 476 14.06 0.57 0.32
C VAL A 476 15.26 0.11 -0.49
N THR A 477 16.23 -0.52 0.20
CA THR A 477 17.40 -1.11 -0.45
C THR A 477 17.23 -2.60 -0.63
N ILE A 478 17.77 -3.11 -1.75
CA ILE A 478 17.71 -4.51 -2.14
C ILE A 478 19.04 -5.18 -1.87
N ALA A 479 18.99 -6.33 -1.20
CA ALA A 479 20.15 -7.17 -0.92
C ALA A 479 19.94 -8.61 -1.44
N TRP A 480 20.98 -9.17 -2.03
CA TRP A 480 21.00 -10.52 -2.60
C TRP A 480 21.87 -11.45 -1.75
N ASN A 481 21.39 -11.75 -0.54
CA ASN A 481 22.09 -12.60 0.41
C ASN A 481 21.73 -14.09 0.28
N GLU A 482 22.58 -14.94 0.83
CA GLU A 482 22.28 -16.36 1.02
C GLU A 482 21.81 -16.59 2.46
N TRP A 483 20.67 -17.25 2.60
CA TRP A 483 20.01 -17.45 3.88
C TRP A 483 19.76 -18.92 4.17
N ASN A 484 19.69 -19.25 5.45
CA ASN A 484 19.11 -20.53 5.83
C ASN A 484 17.59 -20.49 5.64
N MET A 485 17.07 -21.49 4.95
CA MET A 485 15.65 -21.76 4.82
C MET A 485 15.37 -23.18 5.31
N GLU A 486 14.25 -23.35 6.00
CA GLU A 486 13.73 -24.63 6.44
C GLU A 486 12.32 -24.84 5.89
N ILE A 487 12.07 -25.97 5.24
CA ILE A 487 10.77 -26.32 4.66
C ILE A 487 10.32 -27.69 5.19
N ARG A 488 9.23 -27.72 5.95
CA ARG A 488 8.63 -28.95 6.50
C ARG A 488 7.31 -29.29 5.83
N LEU A 489 7.35 -29.69 4.56
CA LEU A 489 6.16 -30.15 3.84
C LEU A 489 6.07 -31.68 3.93
N PRO A 490 4.94 -32.24 4.40
CA PRO A 490 4.78 -33.70 4.50
C PRO A 490 5.03 -34.43 3.16
N ASP A 491 4.56 -33.83 2.07
CA ASP A 491 4.70 -34.36 0.71
C ASP A 491 6.17 -34.44 0.26
N LEU A 492 6.98 -33.44 0.62
CA LEU A 492 8.41 -33.35 0.28
C LEU A 492 9.28 -34.25 1.17
N GLY A 493 8.82 -34.55 2.39
CA GLY A 493 9.53 -35.35 3.38
C GLY A 493 10.68 -34.60 4.07
N GLU A 494 11.49 -35.33 4.82
CA GLU A 494 12.59 -34.73 5.61
C GLU A 494 13.83 -34.43 4.79
N ASN A 495 14.04 -35.05 3.64
CA ASN A 495 15.21 -34.83 2.78
C ASN A 495 14.77 -34.71 1.32
N PHE A 496 15.36 -33.76 0.61
CA PHE A 496 15.03 -33.46 -0.78
C PHE A 496 16.23 -32.86 -1.52
N THR A 497 16.17 -32.92 -2.84
CA THR A 497 17.13 -32.28 -3.74
C THR A 497 16.65 -30.88 -4.12
N ILE A 498 17.56 -29.92 -4.17
CA ILE A 498 17.35 -28.55 -4.64
C ILE A 498 18.13 -28.35 -5.94
N ALA A 499 17.41 -28.09 -7.03
CA ALA A 499 17.99 -27.83 -8.34
C ALA A 499 17.57 -26.43 -8.84
N THR A 500 18.49 -25.61 -9.34
CA THR A 500 18.09 -24.33 -9.95
C THR A 500 17.50 -24.56 -11.33
N ILE A 501 16.42 -23.87 -11.68
CA ILE A 501 15.79 -24.04 -13.00
C ILE A 501 16.30 -23.04 -14.06
N ASN A 502 16.97 -21.96 -13.63
CA ASN A 502 17.34 -20.83 -14.50
C ASN A 502 18.83 -20.76 -14.91
N LYS A 503 19.66 -21.69 -14.45
CA LYS A 503 21.09 -21.71 -14.79
C LYS A 503 21.47 -23.05 -15.39
N GLU A 504 21.91 -23.01 -16.65
CA GLU A 504 22.59 -24.14 -17.28
C GLU A 504 23.87 -24.44 -16.46
N ASN A 505 24.03 -25.70 -16.03
CA ASN A 505 25.16 -26.23 -15.23
C ASN A 505 25.17 -25.96 -13.71
N ALA A 506 24.03 -25.71 -13.06
CA ALA A 506 24.00 -25.74 -11.59
C ALA A 506 24.08 -27.18 -11.07
N SER A 507 24.90 -27.40 -10.04
CA SER A 507 24.94 -28.67 -9.32
C SER A 507 23.75 -28.76 -8.36
N ASP A 508 23.04 -29.88 -8.43
CA ASP A 508 22.02 -30.25 -7.47
C ASP A 508 22.60 -30.29 -6.06
N ARG A 509 21.88 -29.69 -5.10
CA ARG A 509 22.24 -29.72 -3.68
C ARG A 509 21.27 -30.63 -2.94
N LEU A 510 21.76 -31.41 -1.99
CA LEU A 510 20.90 -32.12 -1.05
C LEU A 510 20.60 -31.22 0.16
N SER A 511 19.37 -31.26 0.65
CA SER A 511 19.02 -30.62 1.91
C SER A 511 19.70 -31.32 3.10
N ASN A 512 19.93 -30.59 4.19
CA ASN A 512 20.37 -31.16 5.47
C ASN A 512 19.15 -31.30 6.39
N GLY A 513 18.48 -32.44 6.32
CA GLY A 513 17.11 -32.54 6.81
C GLY A 513 16.22 -31.53 6.06
N ALA A 514 15.34 -30.83 6.78
CA ALA A 514 14.45 -29.83 6.20
C ALA A 514 15.15 -28.50 5.85
N SER A 515 16.43 -28.32 6.21
CA SER A 515 17.15 -27.05 6.12
C SER A 515 18.16 -27.01 4.97
N PHE A 516 18.32 -25.84 4.34
CA PHE A 516 19.28 -25.61 3.26
C PHE A 516 19.59 -24.11 3.10
N LEU A 517 20.72 -23.81 2.46
CA LEU A 517 21.09 -22.45 2.09
C LEU A 517 20.46 -22.06 0.75
N ILE A 518 19.86 -20.88 0.69
CA ILE A 518 19.14 -20.39 -0.49
C ILE A 518 19.47 -18.93 -0.80
N LYS A 519 19.60 -18.62 -2.09
CA LYS A 519 19.70 -17.25 -2.62
C LYS A 519 18.41 -16.90 -3.38
N PRO A 520 18.12 -15.61 -3.62
CA PRO A 520 17.02 -15.23 -4.49
C PRO A 520 17.12 -15.90 -5.86
N GLY A 521 16.00 -16.40 -6.38
CA GLY A 521 15.95 -17.20 -7.61
C GLY A 521 14.82 -18.23 -7.61
N VAL A 522 14.87 -19.15 -8.58
CA VAL A 522 13.87 -20.21 -8.77
C VAL A 522 14.50 -21.60 -8.78
N TYR A 523 13.86 -22.51 -8.07
CA TYR A 523 14.36 -23.84 -7.74
C TYR A 523 13.26 -24.90 -7.88
N LEU A 524 13.67 -26.12 -8.18
CA LEU A 524 12.86 -27.33 -8.03
C LEU A 524 13.31 -28.05 -6.75
N LEU A 525 12.34 -28.35 -5.89
CA LEU A 525 12.51 -29.15 -4.68
C LEU A 525 11.92 -30.53 -4.95
N THR A 526 12.76 -31.56 -4.94
CA THR A 526 12.37 -32.93 -5.31
C THR A 526 12.58 -33.86 -4.14
N LYS A 527 11.52 -34.53 -3.69
CA LYS A 527 11.56 -35.54 -2.63
C LYS A 527 12.63 -36.59 -2.92
N ASN A 528 13.39 -36.98 -1.90
CA ASN A 528 14.40 -38.02 -2.06
C ASN A 528 13.80 -39.33 -2.57
N GLY A 529 14.41 -39.92 -3.59
CA GLY A 529 13.92 -41.15 -4.24
C GLY A 529 12.72 -40.97 -5.18
N TYR A 530 12.21 -39.75 -5.37
CA TYR A 530 11.19 -39.46 -6.37
C TYR A 530 11.80 -39.18 -7.74
N THR A 531 11.15 -39.66 -8.79
CA THR A 531 11.48 -39.33 -10.18
C THR A 531 10.27 -38.65 -10.83
N PRO A 532 10.39 -37.41 -11.31
CA PRO A 532 9.28 -36.70 -11.95
C PRO A 532 8.67 -37.49 -13.10
N VAL A 533 7.34 -37.49 -13.19
CA VAL A 533 6.60 -38.20 -14.25
C VAL A 533 6.64 -37.39 -15.55
N LYS A 534 6.62 -36.05 -15.44
CA LYS A 534 6.74 -35.13 -16.56
C LYS A 534 8.11 -34.48 -16.62
N THR A 535 8.47 -33.99 -17.80
CA THR A 535 9.64 -33.15 -17.98
C THR A 535 9.33 -31.71 -17.55
N TRP A 536 9.96 -31.27 -16.47
CA TRP A 536 9.86 -29.91 -15.96
C TRP A 536 11.13 -29.13 -16.30
N ASN A 537 11.00 -28.05 -17.07
CA ASN A 537 12.12 -27.17 -17.43
C ASN A 537 11.69 -25.69 -17.38
N SER A 538 12.64 -24.78 -17.57
CA SER A 538 12.43 -23.33 -17.49
C SER A 538 11.34 -22.80 -18.42
N ASN A 539 11.10 -23.46 -19.55
CA ASN A 539 10.10 -23.06 -20.54
C ASN A 539 8.72 -23.68 -20.30
N THR A 540 8.58 -24.62 -19.37
CA THR A 540 7.29 -25.23 -19.06
C THR A 540 6.32 -24.16 -18.55
N LYS A 541 5.15 -24.05 -19.19
CA LYS A 541 4.09 -23.16 -18.75
C LYS A 541 3.46 -23.67 -17.45
N TRP A 542 3.27 -22.76 -16.51
CA TRP A 542 2.65 -23.02 -15.22
C TRP A 542 1.72 -21.86 -14.88
N ASN A 543 0.42 -22.11 -14.93
CA ASN A 543 -0.59 -21.05 -14.85
C ASN A 543 -0.28 -19.91 -15.84
N ASN A 544 -0.16 -18.67 -15.36
CA ASN A 544 0.13 -17.49 -16.16
C ASN A 544 1.64 -17.18 -16.27
N ILE A 545 2.54 -18.07 -15.86
CA ILE A 545 4.01 -17.89 -15.94
C ILE A 545 4.68 -19.07 -16.66
N THR A 546 5.98 -18.98 -16.92
CA THR A 546 6.82 -20.18 -17.13
C THR A 546 7.58 -20.50 -15.85
N LEU A 547 7.97 -21.77 -15.66
CA LEU A 547 8.66 -22.16 -14.43
C LEU A 547 9.99 -21.43 -14.24
N GLY A 548 10.68 -21.03 -15.31
CA GLY A 548 11.95 -20.32 -15.23
C GLY A 548 11.85 -18.79 -15.18
N GLU A 549 10.65 -18.22 -15.31
CA GLU A 549 10.52 -16.77 -15.15
C GLU A 549 10.84 -16.36 -13.71
N PHE A 550 11.71 -15.35 -13.59
CA PHE A 550 12.08 -14.71 -12.35
C PHE A 550 12.46 -13.26 -12.63
N VAL A 551 11.79 -12.34 -11.96
CA VAL A 551 12.05 -10.90 -12.08
C VAL A 551 12.37 -10.39 -10.68
N ALA A 552 13.51 -9.73 -10.56
CA ALA A 552 13.94 -9.10 -9.32
C ALA A 552 14.85 -7.91 -9.67
N PRO A 553 14.84 -6.84 -8.85
CA PRO A 553 15.75 -5.72 -9.04
C PRO A 553 17.19 -6.12 -8.70
N GLU A 554 18.14 -5.36 -9.24
CA GLU A 554 19.55 -5.49 -8.90
C GLU A 554 19.81 -5.12 -7.42
N ALA A 555 20.92 -5.58 -6.86
CA ALA A 555 21.32 -5.19 -5.51
C ALA A 555 21.65 -3.69 -5.44
N HIS A 556 21.01 -2.97 -4.53
CA HIS A 556 21.26 -1.54 -4.28
C HIS A 556 22.08 -1.27 -3.03
N ALA A 557 22.21 -2.26 -2.13
CA ALA A 557 22.97 -2.16 -0.88
C ALA A 557 24.49 -2.03 -1.11
N LYS A 558 24.94 -0.91 -1.71
CA LYS A 558 26.33 -0.61 -2.10
C LYS A 558 27.12 0.10 -1.00
N ILE A 559 26.43 0.64 -0.01
CA ILE A 559 27.00 1.27 1.19
C ILE A 559 26.26 0.75 2.41
N PHE A 560 26.88 0.86 3.59
CA PHE A 560 26.19 0.54 4.83
C PHE A 560 25.11 1.59 5.14
N SER A 561 23.94 1.09 5.54
CA SER A 561 22.82 1.85 6.07
C SER A 561 22.44 1.26 7.43
N VAL A 562 22.24 2.14 8.42
CA VAL A 562 21.81 1.76 9.78
C VAL A 562 20.44 2.39 10.04
N VAL A 563 19.43 1.54 10.16
CA VAL A 563 18.06 1.93 10.45
C VAL A 563 17.82 1.71 11.93
N HIS A 564 17.66 2.81 12.66
CA HIS A 564 17.50 2.79 14.10
C HIS A 564 16.59 3.93 14.55
N GLN A 565 15.58 3.59 15.34
CA GLN A 565 14.75 4.56 16.04
C GLN A 565 15.18 4.62 17.51
N PRO A 566 15.82 5.71 17.97
CA PRO A 566 16.23 5.83 19.37
C PRO A 566 14.99 5.92 20.27
N ALA A 567 15.11 5.39 21.49
CA ALA A 567 14.11 5.62 22.52
C ALA A 567 14.02 7.12 22.81
N LYS A 568 12.82 7.72 22.73
CA LYS A 568 12.65 9.15 23.05
C LYS A 568 12.98 9.45 24.51
N VAL A 569 12.64 8.52 25.41
CA VAL A 569 12.85 8.61 26.86
C VAL A 569 13.37 7.28 27.41
N VAL A 570 14.29 7.34 28.37
CA VAL A 570 14.82 6.17 29.10
C VAL A 570 14.89 6.47 30.59
N GLU A 571 14.83 5.45 31.43
CA GLU A 571 14.82 5.60 32.89
C GLU A 571 16.22 5.39 33.49
N THR A 572 16.56 6.16 34.52
CA THR A 572 17.72 5.84 35.37
C THR A 572 17.55 4.44 35.98
N ASN A 573 18.67 3.76 36.24
CA ASN A 573 18.70 2.43 36.87
C ASN A 573 18.00 1.29 36.09
N LYS A 574 17.54 1.52 34.85
CA LYS A 574 17.05 0.46 33.97
C LYS A 574 17.96 0.28 32.76
N PRO A 575 18.24 -0.96 32.33
CA PRO A 575 19.04 -1.19 31.14
C PRO A 575 18.28 -0.74 29.90
N LEU A 576 18.99 -0.23 28.89
CA LEU A 576 18.41 0.16 27.60
C LEU A 576 18.76 -0.87 26.54
N ASN A 577 17.77 -1.48 25.90
CA ASN A 577 18.00 -2.29 24.72
C ASN A 577 18.01 -1.38 23.48
N ILE A 578 19.10 -1.44 22.71
CA ILE A 578 19.27 -0.76 21.44
C ILE A 578 19.25 -1.81 20.33
N GLU A 579 18.34 -1.65 19.38
CA GLU A 579 18.19 -2.52 18.21
C GLU A 579 18.31 -1.69 16.93
N ALA A 580 19.06 -2.17 15.95
CA ALA A 580 19.20 -1.52 14.65
C ALA A 580 19.21 -2.56 13.52
N GLN A 581 18.60 -2.22 12.38
CA GLN A 581 18.77 -2.98 11.14
C GLN A 581 19.98 -2.42 10.38
N ILE A 582 20.90 -3.30 10.00
CA ILE A 582 22.15 -2.92 9.34
C ILE A 582 22.30 -3.73 8.06
N VAL A 583 22.27 -3.02 6.94
CA VAL A 583 22.37 -3.58 5.58
C VAL A 583 23.49 -2.88 4.84
N GLY A 584 24.18 -3.60 3.95
CA GLY A 584 25.26 -3.06 3.12
C GLY A 584 25.79 -4.11 2.15
N PRO A 585 26.96 -3.88 1.52
CA PRO A 585 27.53 -4.77 0.50
C PRO A 585 27.81 -6.19 0.99
N SER A 586 27.97 -6.35 2.29
CA SER A 586 28.17 -7.61 2.98
C SER A 586 27.82 -7.43 4.46
N PHE A 587 27.75 -8.51 5.22
CA PHE A 587 27.63 -8.39 6.67
C PHE A 587 28.88 -7.72 7.28
N PRO A 588 28.67 -6.84 8.29
CA PRO A 588 29.78 -6.27 9.04
C PRO A 588 30.51 -7.34 9.85
N ASP A 589 31.81 -7.14 10.06
CA ASP A 589 32.63 -8.04 10.86
C ASP A 589 32.33 -7.84 12.36
N SER A 590 32.01 -6.61 12.74
CA SER A 590 31.45 -6.27 14.05
C SER A 590 30.67 -4.96 14.00
N VAL A 591 29.82 -4.79 15.01
CA VAL A 591 29.06 -3.56 15.23
C VAL A 591 29.23 -3.18 16.69
N ILE A 592 29.60 -1.93 16.95
CA ILE A 592 29.84 -1.44 18.31
C ILE A 592 29.11 -0.12 18.56
N ILE A 593 28.85 0.16 19.83
CA ILE A 593 28.26 1.41 20.31
C ILE A 593 29.31 2.16 21.12
N TYR A 594 29.47 3.44 20.79
CA TYR A 594 30.17 4.42 21.61
C TYR A 594 29.21 5.48 22.12
N THR A 595 29.46 5.94 23.34
CA THR A 595 28.79 7.14 23.88
C THR A 595 29.56 8.41 23.51
N ASP A 596 28.97 9.58 23.72
CA ASP A 596 29.66 10.88 23.60
C ASP A 596 30.81 11.10 24.62
N LYS A 597 31.02 10.17 25.56
CA LYS A 597 32.07 10.22 26.59
C LYS A 597 33.42 9.61 26.17
N VAL A 598 33.57 9.17 24.92
CA VAL A 598 34.82 8.60 24.42
C VAL A 598 35.87 9.67 24.14
N SER A 599 37.15 9.32 24.27
CA SER A 599 38.26 10.25 24.02
C SER A 599 39.44 9.54 23.38
N PHE A 600 39.97 10.12 22.30
CA PHE A 600 41.22 9.69 21.66
C PHE A 600 42.42 9.66 22.64
N TRP A 601 42.41 10.53 23.66
CA TRP A 601 43.47 10.60 24.66
C TRP A 601 43.35 9.55 25.78
N SER A 602 42.22 8.84 25.86
CA SER A 602 42.01 7.82 26.87
C SER A 602 42.68 6.49 26.47
N ALA A 603 43.48 5.93 27.37
CA ALA A 603 44.05 4.59 27.20
C ALA A 603 42.97 3.49 27.22
N THR A 604 41.78 3.79 27.75
CA THR A 604 40.64 2.86 27.83
C THR A 604 39.35 3.58 27.45
N ASN A 605 38.73 3.17 26.35
CA ASN A 605 37.40 3.64 25.95
C ASN A 605 36.38 2.50 26.07
N PRO A 606 35.30 2.66 26.85
CA PRO A 606 34.26 1.64 26.92
C PRO A 606 33.50 1.60 25.58
N TYR A 607 33.24 0.39 25.10
CA TYR A 607 32.36 0.16 23.95
C TYR A 607 31.41 -0.99 24.28
N ILE A 608 30.27 -1.01 23.60
CA ILE A 608 29.31 -2.10 23.73
C ILE A 608 29.20 -2.79 22.37
N LYS A 609 29.51 -4.08 22.33
CA LYS A 609 29.38 -4.88 21.10
C LYS A 609 27.92 -5.24 20.87
N MET A 610 27.39 -4.88 19.72
CA MET A 610 26.08 -5.36 19.28
C MET A 610 26.22 -6.80 18.76
N LYS A 611 25.26 -7.64 19.15
CA LYS A 611 25.14 -9.03 18.69
C LYS A 611 24.09 -9.08 17.59
N ARG A 612 24.42 -9.77 16.50
CA ARG A 612 23.45 -10.11 15.46
C ARG A 612 22.40 -11.04 16.07
N LYS A 613 21.12 -10.66 16.00
CA LYS A 613 19.99 -11.42 16.53
C LYS A 613 19.44 -12.37 15.46
N GLU A 614 19.04 -11.82 14.33
CA GLU A 614 18.49 -12.52 13.16
C GLU A 614 18.58 -11.60 11.94
N GLY A 615 18.73 -12.15 10.74
CA GLY A 615 18.70 -11.38 9.49
C GLY A 615 19.63 -10.14 9.53
N TYR A 616 19.04 -8.96 9.38
CA TYR A 616 19.74 -7.67 9.42
C TYR A 616 19.74 -7.00 10.81
N THR A 617 19.12 -7.62 11.81
CA THR A 617 18.88 -7.04 13.13
C THR A 617 20.07 -7.29 14.06
N TYR A 618 20.63 -6.20 14.60
CA TYR A 618 21.67 -6.19 15.62
C TYR A 618 21.12 -5.57 16.89
N GLN A 619 21.48 -6.14 18.04
CA GLN A 619 21.04 -5.64 19.34
C GLN A 619 22.17 -5.57 20.36
N ALA A 620 22.08 -4.60 21.26
CA ALA A 620 22.92 -4.48 22.44
C ALA A 620 22.07 -4.03 23.63
N GLN A 621 22.49 -4.41 24.84
CA GLN A 621 21.94 -3.88 26.07
C GLN A 621 22.96 -2.91 26.68
N ILE A 622 22.54 -1.67 26.90
CA ILE A 622 23.31 -0.65 27.60
C ILE A 622 23.20 -0.90 29.10
N PRO A 623 24.32 -1.07 29.81
CA PRO A 623 24.34 -1.21 31.27
C PRO A 623 23.75 0.00 31.99
N THR A 624 23.15 -0.23 33.16
CA THR A 624 22.48 0.80 33.96
C THR A 624 23.41 1.91 34.42
N ASP A 625 24.67 1.59 34.73
CA ASP A 625 25.71 2.53 35.17
C ASP A 625 26.16 3.50 34.06
N MET A 626 25.89 3.18 32.79
CA MET A 626 26.15 4.08 31.66
C MET A 626 25.01 5.08 31.42
N ILE A 627 23.83 4.85 31.99
CA ILE A 627 22.63 5.69 31.81
C ILE A 627 22.53 6.66 33.00
N THR A 628 23.24 7.79 32.86
CA THR A 628 23.26 8.87 33.86
C THR A 628 22.22 9.93 33.54
N SER A 629 21.77 10.68 34.56
CA SER A 629 20.85 11.82 34.38
C SER A 629 21.30 12.78 33.27
N GLY A 630 20.34 13.33 32.52
CA GLY A 630 20.59 14.24 31.39
C GLY A 630 20.15 13.64 30.05
N ILE A 631 21.04 13.67 29.07
CA ILE A 631 20.82 13.14 27.72
C ILE A 631 21.82 12.00 27.50
N PHE A 632 21.31 10.82 27.17
CA PHE A 632 22.15 9.70 26.75
C PHE A 632 22.40 9.82 25.24
N ARG A 633 23.67 9.97 24.86
CA ARG A 633 24.09 10.12 23.46
C ARG A 633 24.97 8.97 23.02
N TYR A 634 24.75 8.49 21.80
CA TYR A 634 25.53 7.39 21.27
C TYR A 634 25.60 7.37 19.74
N ASN A 635 26.63 6.67 19.26
CA ASN A 635 26.82 6.27 17.88
C ASN A 635 26.75 4.75 17.75
N ILE A 636 26.35 4.28 16.58
CA ILE A 636 26.55 2.89 16.14
C ILE A 636 27.64 2.93 15.07
N ILE A 637 28.68 2.13 15.27
CA ILE A 637 29.83 2.01 14.38
C ILE A 637 29.79 0.63 13.74
N VAL A 638 29.79 0.62 12.42
CA VAL A 638 29.81 -0.57 11.58
C VAL A 638 31.25 -0.80 11.12
N CYS A 639 31.84 -1.93 11.51
CA CYS A 639 33.23 -2.26 11.21
C CYS A 639 33.31 -3.30 10.08
N LYS A 640 34.07 -3.00 9.03
CA LYS A 640 34.34 -3.93 7.93
C LYS A 640 35.80 -3.84 7.47
N GLY A 641 36.54 -4.93 7.62
CA GLY A 641 37.97 -4.97 7.35
C GLY A 641 38.72 -3.93 8.18
N LYS A 642 39.39 -2.98 7.52
CA LYS A 642 40.08 -1.85 8.17
C LYS A 642 39.22 -0.59 8.26
N GLN A 643 38.01 -0.60 7.68
CA GLN A 643 37.15 0.58 7.60
C GLN A 643 36.09 0.55 8.70
N ASN A 644 35.77 1.74 9.19
CA ASN A 644 34.70 1.99 10.15
C ASN A 644 33.72 2.98 9.54
N TYR A 645 32.43 2.80 9.79
CA TYR A 645 31.38 3.74 9.38
C TYR A 645 30.54 4.10 10.60
N THR A 646 30.45 5.39 10.90
CA THR A 646 29.80 5.90 12.11
C THR A 646 28.45 6.54 11.80
N PHE A 647 27.42 6.12 12.53
CA PHE A 647 26.03 6.55 12.40
C PHE A 647 25.55 7.29 13.66
N PRO A 648 24.62 8.27 13.54
CA PRO A 648 23.76 8.58 12.38
C PRO A 648 24.41 9.44 11.29
N GLY A 649 25.68 9.85 11.45
CA GLY A 649 26.37 10.70 10.46
C GLY A 649 26.62 10.04 9.09
N GLN A 650 26.57 8.71 9.01
CA GLN A 650 26.90 7.91 7.83
C GLN A 650 28.24 8.35 7.22
N THR A 651 29.26 8.43 8.06
CA THR A 651 30.60 8.91 7.68
C THR A 651 31.64 7.83 7.93
N GLU A 652 32.58 7.67 7.00
CA GLU A 652 33.74 6.79 7.21
C GLU A 652 34.65 7.37 8.30
N GLY A 653 35.14 6.51 9.19
CA GLY A 653 35.92 6.88 10.37
C GLY A 653 35.25 6.46 11.67
N ASN A 654 36.03 6.52 12.75
CA ASN A 654 35.68 6.19 14.11
C ASN A 654 35.70 7.46 14.98
N PRO A 655 34.81 7.63 15.97
CA PRO A 655 34.89 8.76 16.92
C PRO A 655 36.21 8.89 17.69
N LEU A 656 37.04 7.85 17.70
CA LEU A 656 38.37 7.87 18.28
C LEU A 656 39.47 8.27 17.29
N ASP A 657 39.19 8.43 15.99
CA ASP A 657 40.21 8.87 15.04
C ASP A 657 40.52 10.36 15.24
N TRP A 658 41.79 10.74 15.13
CA TRP A 658 42.26 12.10 15.42
C TRP A 658 41.64 13.18 14.49
N ASP A 659 41.27 12.78 13.28
CA ASP A 659 40.66 13.62 12.24
C ASP A 659 39.16 13.38 12.07
N TYR A 660 38.52 12.68 13.01
CA TYR A 660 37.07 12.51 12.98
C TYR A 660 36.35 13.80 13.42
N ILE A 661 35.70 14.45 12.46
CA ILE A 661 35.09 15.78 12.65
C ILE A 661 33.58 15.77 12.89
N GLN A 662 32.90 14.63 12.73
CA GLN A 662 31.44 14.58 12.80
C GLN A 662 30.96 14.58 14.25
N ASN A 663 29.96 15.41 14.55
CA ASN A 663 29.39 15.55 15.89
C ASN A 663 27.88 15.25 15.90
N LYS A 664 27.48 14.12 15.30
CA LYS A 664 26.08 13.67 15.24
C LYS A 664 25.91 12.43 16.10
N TYR A 665 24.88 12.40 16.94
CA TYR A 665 24.53 11.29 17.82
C TYR A 665 23.04 11.00 17.73
N TRP A 666 22.65 9.76 18.04
CA TRP A 666 21.30 9.54 18.54
C TRP A 666 21.22 9.95 20.00
N GLU A 667 20.05 10.45 20.40
CA GLU A 667 19.83 10.98 21.74
C GLU A 667 18.58 10.37 22.38
N SER A 668 18.67 10.09 23.67
CA SER A 668 17.56 9.68 24.52
C SER A 668 17.52 10.54 25.77
N LYS A 669 16.36 11.12 26.11
CA LYS A 669 16.20 11.85 27.36
C LYS A 669 16.18 10.88 28.54
N VAL A 670 17.06 11.07 29.52
CA VAL A 670 17.09 10.25 30.73
C VAL A 670 16.22 10.91 31.81
N VAL A 671 15.32 10.13 32.42
CA VAL A 671 14.41 10.59 33.48
C VAL A 671 14.44 9.65 34.68
N ASP A 672 14.05 10.15 35.85
CA ASP A 672 13.83 9.29 37.01
C ASP A 672 12.62 8.38 36.79
N GLU A 673 12.65 7.16 37.34
CA GLU A 673 11.56 6.17 37.22
C GLU A 673 10.19 6.72 37.71
N ASN A 674 10.21 7.60 38.71
CA ASN A 674 9.00 8.22 39.28
C ASN A 674 8.60 9.52 38.54
N SER A 675 9.35 9.92 37.52
CA SER A 675 9.01 11.09 36.71
C SER A 675 7.70 10.85 35.95
N PRO A 676 6.82 11.86 35.82
CA PRO A 676 5.62 11.75 35.01
C PRO A 676 5.90 11.29 33.57
N VAL A 677 4.96 10.55 32.97
CA VAL A 677 5.06 10.09 31.58
C VAL A 677 4.62 11.23 30.66
N GLN A 678 5.59 11.90 30.07
CA GLN A 678 5.37 13.06 29.20
C GLN A 678 4.86 12.61 27.82
N LEU A 679 3.66 13.05 27.43
CA LEU A 679 3.03 12.72 26.15
C LEU A 679 3.25 13.82 25.10
N ILE A 680 3.14 15.08 25.53
CA ILE A 680 3.38 16.26 24.69
C ILE A 680 4.30 17.22 25.43
N LYS A 681 5.32 17.69 24.72
CA LYS A 681 6.13 18.87 25.07
C LYS A 681 6.27 19.73 23.83
N ILE A 682 5.94 21.00 23.97
CA ILE A 682 6.06 21.98 22.90
C ILE A 682 7.55 22.35 22.75
N THR A 683 8.09 22.09 21.57
CA THR A 683 9.45 22.43 21.10
C THR A 683 9.37 23.32 19.85
N ASN A 684 10.49 23.68 19.23
CA ASN A 684 10.46 24.50 18.01
C ASN A 684 10.13 23.70 16.74
N GLU A 685 10.20 22.36 16.80
CA GLU A 685 10.00 21.49 15.64
C GLU A 685 8.57 20.98 15.47
N ASN A 686 7.77 20.87 16.55
CA ASN A 686 6.39 20.30 16.74
C ASN A 686 5.52 19.91 15.51
N LYS A 687 6.08 19.24 14.52
CA LYS A 687 5.37 18.70 13.36
C LYS A 687 4.48 17.51 13.74
N GLU A 688 4.73 16.90 14.90
CA GLU A 688 4.06 15.68 15.37
C GLU A 688 2.59 15.87 15.82
N ILE A 689 2.16 17.12 16.13
CA ILE A 689 0.75 17.39 16.45
C ILE A 689 -0.02 17.66 15.16
N GLU A 690 -0.79 16.67 14.74
CA GLU A 690 -1.73 16.75 13.62
C GLU A 690 -3.01 17.47 14.05
N THR A 691 -3.55 18.29 13.15
CA THR A 691 -4.77 19.07 13.36
C THR A 691 -5.74 18.85 12.22
N TYR A 692 -7.01 18.64 12.54
CA TYR A 692 -8.07 18.39 11.57
C TYR A 692 -9.33 19.19 11.91
N ALA A 693 -10.19 19.38 10.91
CA ALA A 693 -11.58 19.77 11.12
C ALA A 693 -12.50 18.86 10.30
N ILE A 694 -13.70 18.63 10.80
CA ILE A 694 -14.78 17.94 10.09
C ILE A 694 -16.02 18.85 10.15
N PRO A 695 -16.58 19.31 9.00
CA PRO A 695 -16.05 19.10 7.65
C PRO A 695 -14.74 19.87 7.39
N GLU A 696 -13.98 19.38 6.42
CA GLU A 696 -12.63 19.81 6.04
C GLU A 696 -12.60 21.21 5.40
N THR A 697 -13.76 21.83 5.18
CA THR A 697 -13.88 23.23 4.76
C THR A 697 -13.38 24.20 5.83
N SER A 698 -13.38 23.79 7.10
CA SER A 698 -12.81 24.53 8.22
C SER A 698 -11.39 24.03 8.55
N TYR A 699 -10.56 24.81 9.24
CA TYR A 699 -9.21 24.38 9.62
C TYR A 699 -8.63 25.13 10.83
N ILE A 700 -7.57 24.56 11.40
CA ILE A 700 -6.85 25.13 12.56
C ILE A 700 -5.59 25.82 12.07
N LEU A 701 -5.36 27.05 12.54
CA LEU A 701 -4.10 27.76 12.43
C LEU A 701 -3.30 27.57 13.72
N LYS A 702 -2.04 27.16 13.60
CA LYS A 702 -1.15 26.94 14.75
C LYS A 702 0.08 27.85 14.69
N SER A 703 0.45 28.42 15.83
CA SER A 703 1.71 29.18 16.00
C SER A 703 2.37 28.83 17.33
N ILE A 704 3.70 28.93 17.40
CA ILE A 704 4.47 28.67 18.62
C ILE A 704 4.67 29.99 19.36
N LYS A 705 4.41 29.98 20.67
CA LYS A 705 4.76 31.03 21.60
C LYS A 705 5.98 30.60 22.39
N GLU A 706 7.12 31.15 22.00
CA GLU A 706 8.38 30.95 22.70
C GLU A 706 8.39 31.75 24.00
N ASN A 707 8.87 31.12 25.07
CA ASN A 707 9.09 31.79 26.34
C ASN A 707 10.50 31.48 26.83
N LEU A 708 11.26 32.52 27.18
CA LEU A 708 12.64 32.35 27.66
C LEU A 708 12.70 31.87 29.13
N THR A 709 11.61 32.06 29.87
CA THR A 709 11.52 31.79 31.32
C THR A 709 10.57 30.64 31.66
N GLU A 710 9.64 30.29 30.77
CA GLU A 710 8.71 29.18 30.92
C GLU A 710 8.85 28.18 29.77
N SER A 711 8.12 27.06 29.86
CA SER A 711 8.00 26.15 28.71
C SER A 711 7.23 26.81 27.57
N ASN A 712 7.66 26.53 26.33
CA ASN A 712 6.95 26.95 25.13
C ASN A 712 5.50 26.45 25.15
N SER A 713 4.63 27.17 24.46
CA SER A 713 3.23 26.79 24.23
C SER A 713 2.85 26.97 22.76
N MET A 714 1.78 26.30 22.33
CA MET A 714 1.24 26.40 20.97
C MET A 714 -0.12 27.06 21.01
N ILE A 715 -0.30 28.14 20.25
CA ILE A 715 -1.55 28.85 20.11
C ILE A 715 -2.33 28.22 18.97
N PHE A 716 -3.59 27.88 19.21
CA PHE A 716 -4.52 27.41 18.18
C PHE A 716 -5.61 28.46 17.95
N ASN A 717 -5.75 28.88 16.69
CA ASN A 717 -6.83 29.73 16.20
C ASN A 717 -7.63 28.96 15.15
N PHE A 718 -8.88 29.35 14.92
CA PHE A 718 -9.79 28.59 14.06
C PHE A 718 -10.26 29.42 12.87
N LYS A 719 -10.28 28.78 11.70
CA LYS A 719 -11.07 29.25 10.56
C LYS A 719 -12.32 28.39 10.46
N THR A 720 -13.47 28.98 10.80
CA THR A 720 -14.77 28.30 10.83
C THR A 720 -15.59 28.71 9.62
N ASN A 721 -15.48 27.93 8.54
CA ASN A 721 -16.32 28.11 7.35
C ASN A 721 -17.66 27.36 7.48
N ASP A 722 -17.76 26.42 8.42
CA ASP A 722 -18.97 25.65 8.74
C ASP A 722 -19.22 25.72 10.26
N THR A 723 -20.39 26.19 10.68
CA THR A 723 -20.72 26.39 12.10
C THR A 723 -20.80 25.09 12.88
N GLU A 724 -21.06 23.97 12.22
CA GLU A 724 -21.11 22.64 12.83
C GLU A 724 -19.74 21.95 12.82
N ALA A 725 -18.70 22.62 12.32
CA ALA A 725 -17.35 22.07 12.30
C ALA A 725 -16.88 21.70 13.70
N ARG A 726 -16.29 20.49 13.81
CA ARG A 726 -15.55 20.04 14.98
C ARG A 726 -14.09 19.97 14.65
N PHE A 727 -13.26 20.38 15.60
CA PHE A 727 -11.82 20.51 15.44
C PHE A 727 -11.12 19.48 16.31
N PHE A 728 -10.03 18.91 15.78
CA PHE A 728 -9.36 17.75 16.37
C PHE A 728 -7.84 17.96 16.41
N TRP A 729 -7.22 17.44 17.47
CA TRP A 729 -5.77 17.35 17.63
C TRP A 729 -5.40 15.91 17.89
N ARG A 730 -4.35 15.42 17.23
CA ARG A 730 -3.83 14.06 17.43
C ARG A 730 -2.31 14.06 17.45
N LYS A 731 -1.73 13.16 18.24
CA LYS A 731 -0.31 12.83 18.19
C LYS A 731 -0.14 11.33 18.46
N TYR A 732 0.62 10.64 17.61
CA TYR A 732 1.09 9.28 17.89
C TYR A 732 2.09 9.31 19.05
N ILE A 733 1.78 8.60 20.13
CA ILE A 733 2.52 8.62 21.41
C ILE A 733 3.07 7.25 21.82
N LYS A 734 2.87 6.18 21.04
CA LYS A 734 3.41 4.85 21.39
C LYS A 734 4.92 4.89 21.64
N ASP A 735 5.63 5.63 20.80
CA ASP A 735 7.09 5.83 20.89
C ASP A 735 7.51 6.66 22.12
N ASP A 736 6.60 7.44 22.71
CA ASP A 736 6.83 8.22 23.93
C ASP A 736 6.59 7.40 25.21
N VAL A 737 5.78 6.33 25.15
CA VAL A 737 5.35 5.55 26.33
C VAL A 737 5.91 4.13 26.39
N ASN A 738 6.40 3.57 25.29
CA ASN A 738 6.82 2.16 25.19
C ASN A 738 7.95 1.75 26.14
N THR A 739 8.81 2.68 26.55
CA THR A 739 9.91 2.46 27.52
C THR A 739 9.51 2.76 28.97
N ARG A 740 8.29 3.30 29.19
CA ARG A 740 7.79 3.73 30.51
C ARG A 740 6.61 2.87 30.98
N LYS A 741 6.59 1.58 30.65
CA LYS A 741 5.43 0.69 30.90
C LYS A 741 5.01 0.63 32.38
N ASP A 742 5.97 0.53 33.30
CA ASP A 742 5.65 0.45 34.73
C ASP A 742 5.00 1.74 35.24
N ALA A 743 5.57 2.90 34.86
CA ALA A 743 5.02 4.21 35.17
C ALA A 743 3.62 4.41 34.54
N LEU A 744 3.42 3.88 33.34
CA LEU A 744 2.13 3.93 32.64
C LEU A 744 1.03 3.14 33.38
N MET A 745 1.36 1.97 33.93
CA MET A 745 0.41 1.10 34.63
C MET A 745 -0.06 1.69 35.98
N VAL A 746 0.81 2.44 36.66
CA VAL A 746 0.46 3.10 37.93
C VAL A 746 -0.21 4.45 37.73
N ALA A 747 -0.05 5.09 36.58
CA ALA A 747 -0.67 6.38 36.29
C ALA A 747 -2.21 6.31 36.41
N LYS A 748 -2.79 7.35 37.01
CA LYS A 748 -4.25 7.46 37.23
C LYS A 748 -4.84 8.72 36.65
N ILE A 749 -4.03 9.75 36.41
CA ILE A 749 -4.49 11.06 35.99
C ILE A 749 -3.70 11.53 34.76
N LEU A 750 -4.43 11.95 33.74
CA LEU A 750 -3.94 12.71 32.61
C LEU A 750 -4.00 14.20 32.93
N TYR A 751 -2.86 14.86 32.83
CA TYR A 751 -2.70 16.30 33.05
C TYR A 751 -2.55 17.03 31.72
N LEU A 752 -3.28 18.13 31.57
CA LEU A 752 -3.21 19.01 30.40
C LEU A 752 -2.93 20.44 30.83
N ASN A 753 -1.86 21.02 30.30
CA ASN A 753 -1.58 22.46 30.46
C ASN A 753 -2.26 23.21 29.32
N ILE A 754 -3.40 23.85 29.61
CA ILE A 754 -4.18 24.66 28.66
C ILE A 754 -4.33 26.05 29.25
N LYS A 755 -3.89 27.07 28.53
CA LYS A 755 -3.93 28.48 28.97
C LYS A 755 -4.76 29.31 28.00
N ASN A 756 -5.19 30.49 28.44
CA ASN A 756 -5.81 31.53 27.61
C ASN A 756 -6.93 31.01 26.70
N ALA A 757 -7.80 30.14 27.22
CA ALA A 757 -8.96 29.67 26.46
C ALA A 757 -9.98 30.82 26.31
N ILE A 758 -10.10 31.34 25.08
CA ILE A 758 -11.05 32.39 24.69
C ILE A 758 -12.21 31.71 23.96
N ASP A 759 -13.43 31.95 24.42
CA ASP A 759 -14.69 31.42 23.87
C ASP A 759 -14.76 29.89 23.70
N LEU A 760 -13.84 29.16 24.34
CA LEU A 760 -13.80 27.69 24.40
C LEU A 760 -14.11 27.22 25.81
N LYS A 761 -15.26 26.58 26.01
CA LYS A 761 -15.73 26.14 27.34
C LYS A 761 -15.45 24.68 27.64
N LYS A 762 -15.37 23.83 26.62
CA LYS A 762 -15.24 22.38 26.78
C LYS A 762 -14.40 21.75 25.68
N LEU A 763 -13.68 20.69 26.05
CA LEU A 763 -12.98 19.80 25.14
C LEU A 763 -13.34 18.36 25.47
N LYS A 764 -13.34 17.47 24.46
CA LYS A 764 -13.18 16.04 24.68
C LYS A 764 -11.69 15.73 24.69
N VAL A 765 -11.25 14.90 25.63
CA VAL A 765 -9.84 14.50 25.77
C VAL A 765 -9.77 13.02 26.07
N GLY A 766 -8.80 12.33 25.46
CA GLY A 766 -8.46 10.96 25.80
C GLY A 766 -7.55 10.32 24.77
N PHE A 767 -7.76 9.05 24.46
CA PHE A 767 -6.81 8.24 23.70
C PHE A 767 -7.48 7.41 22.60
N VAL A 768 -6.71 7.10 21.56
CA VAL A 768 -6.96 5.96 20.68
C VAL A 768 -6.00 4.83 21.05
N THR A 769 -6.55 3.63 21.20
CA THR A 769 -5.83 2.43 21.62
C THR A 769 -5.34 1.59 20.44
N SER A 770 -4.50 0.59 20.69
CA SER A 770 -4.04 -0.38 19.69
C SER A 770 -5.17 -1.16 19.02
N ASP A 771 -6.35 -1.24 19.65
CA ASP A 771 -7.57 -1.80 19.06
C ASP A 771 -8.23 -0.83 18.07
N GLY A 772 -7.69 0.37 17.87
CA GLY A 772 -8.26 1.41 16.98
C GLY A 772 -9.47 2.15 17.56
N PHE A 773 -9.84 1.87 18.82
CA PHE A 773 -10.96 2.54 19.49
C PHE A 773 -10.55 3.79 20.27
N THR A 774 -11.43 4.78 20.20
CA THR A 774 -11.33 6.05 20.91
C THR A 774 -12.01 5.98 22.27
N TYR A 775 -11.33 6.50 23.29
CA TYR A 775 -11.85 6.66 24.65
C TYR A 775 -11.67 8.11 25.06
N THR A 776 -12.76 8.80 25.42
CA THR A 776 -12.69 10.21 25.82
C THR A 776 -13.57 10.52 27.01
N THR A 777 -13.31 11.66 27.64
CA THR A 777 -14.22 12.30 28.58
C THR A 777 -14.29 13.80 28.30
N ALA A 778 -15.35 14.45 28.79
CA ALA A 778 -15.52 15.90 28.65
C ALA A 778 -14.72 16.64 29.74
N LEU A 779 -13.87 17.56 29.31
CA LEU A 779 -13.10 18.47 30.14
C LEU A 779 -13.73 19.86 30.08
N ASN A 780 -14.15 20.40 31.24
CA ASN A 780 -14.61 21.78 31.35
C ASN A 780 -13.40 22.72 31.53
N LEU A 781 -13.33 23.75 30.70
CA LEU A 781 -12.29 24.79 30.74
C LEU A 781 -12.76 26.00 31.55
N ASP A 782 -11.85 26.55 32.33
CA ASP A 782 -12.02 27.75 33.15
C ASP A 782 -10.90 28.75 32.82
N LYS A 783 -11.26 30.02 32.63
CA LYS A 783 -10.30 31.08 32.25
C LYS A 783 -9.17 31.25 33.27
N GLU A 784 -9.42 30.94 34.54
CA GLU A 784 -8.42 31.11 35.61
C GLU A 784 -7.52 29.87 35.79
N LYS A 785 -7.91 28.71 35.24
CA LYS A 785 -7.21 27.44 35.43
C LYS A 785 -6.29 27.13 34.26
N GLN A 786 -5.04 26.77 34.57
CA GLN A 786 -4.03 26.43 33.56
C GLN A 786 -3.74 24.94 33.45
N ILE A 787 -3.84 24.19 34.54
CA ILE A 787 -3.59 22.74 34.56
C ILE A 787 -4.89 22.01 34.84
N TYR A 788 -5.27 21.13 33.93
CA TYR A 788 -6.47 20.33 33.99
C TYR A 788 -6.13 18.88 34.27
N GLU A 789 -7.02 18.19 34.97
CA GLU A 789 -6.86 16.81 35.40
C GLU A 789 -8.02 15.98 34.86
N VAL A 790 -7.70 14.85 34.25
CA VAL A 790 -8.65 13.86 33.75
C VAL A 790 -8.30 12.53 34.39
N ARG A 791 -9.20 11.95 35.20
CA ARG A 791 -8.97 10.61 35.74
C ARG A 791 -9.14 9.62 34.60
N LEU A 792 -8.21 8.67 34.49
CA LEU A 792 -8.27 7.64 33.46
C LEU A 792 -9.51 6.74 33.62
N SER A 793 -10.03 6.60 34.85
CA SER A 793 -11.29 5.91 35.14
C SER A 793 -12.52 6.57 34.53
N ASP A 794 -12.43 7.85 34.17
CA ASP A 794 -13.55 8.61 33.63
C ASP A 794 -13.62 8.53 32.10
N LEU A 795 -12.61 7.91 31.47
CA LEU A 795 -12.58 7.67 30.03
C LEU A 795 -13.58 6.57 29.65
N ILE A 796 -14.49 6.91 28.76
CA ILE A 796 -15.48 5.97 28.22
C ILE A 796 -15.23 5.76 26.73
N GLN A 797 -15.57 4.57 26.24
CA GLN A 797 -15.49 4.27 24.81
C GLN A 797 -16.45 5.20 24.05
N ASP A 798 -15.91 5.90 23.05
CA ASP A 798 -16.61 6.91 22.27
C ASP A 798 -16.59 6.52 20.78
N LYS A 799 -17.31 7.27 19.96
CA LYS A 799 -17.22 7.19 18.51
C LYS A 799 -15.78 7.45 18.07
N THR A 800 -15.26 6.59 17.20
CA THR A 800 -13.93 6.75 16.61
C THR A 800 -14.04 7.65 15.39
N ILE A 801 -13.56 8.89 15.49
CA ILE A 801 -13.55 9.82 14.35
C ILE A 801 -12.44 9.40 13.38
N LEU A 802 -12.78 9.26 12.10
CA LEU A 802 -11.85 8.82 11.06
C LEU A 802 -11.02 10.02 10.61
N LEU A 803 -9.80 10.12 11.13
CA LEU A 803 -8.87 11.24 10.89
C LEU A 803 -7.55 10.73 10.29
N PRO A 804 -7.06 11.29 9.17
CA PRO A 804 -7.74 12.27 8.33
C PRO A 804 -9.05 11.72 7.76
N ALA A 805 -9.92 12.62 7.32
CA ALA A 805 -11.21 12.24 6.76
C ALA A 805 -11.05 11.36 5.51
N PRO A 806 -11.89 10.32 5.34
CA PRO A 806 -11.83 9.46 4.18
C PRO A 806 -12.29 10.18 2.92
N TYR A 807 -11.72 9.80 1.78
CA TYR A 807 -12.16 10.26 0.46
C TYR A 807 -12.81 9.11 -0.31
N PRO A 808 -13.93 9.33 -1.04
CA PRO A 808 -14.62 10.60 -1.31
C PRO A 808 -15.36 11.24 -0.13
N THR A 809 -15.80 12.49 -0.31
CA THR A 809 -16.38 13.31 0.76
C THR A 809 -17.73 12.84 1.29
N PHE A 810 -18.41 11.95 0.57
CA PHE A 810 -19.69 11.37 1.01
C PHE A 810 -19.54 10.23 2.04
N LEU A 811 -18.32 9.73 2.25
CA LEU A 811 -18.07 8.62 3.17
C LEU A 811 -18.25 9.05 4.64
N GLU A 812 -18.58 8.10 5.50
CA GLU A 812 -18.74 8.36 6.93
C GLU A 812 -17.44 8.90 7.54
N ARG A 813 -17.55 9.91 8.40
CA ARG A 813 -16.38 10.54 9.07
C ARG A 813 -16.04 9.91 10.40
N SER A 814 -16.63 8.76 10.70
CA SER A 814 -16.62 8.20 12.05
C SER A 814 -17.14 6.77 12.08
N PHE A 815 -16.51 5.94 12.89
CA PHE A 815 -16.90 4.58 13.21
C PHE A 815 -17.52 4.52 14.61
N THR A 816 -18.63 3.80 14.75
CA THR A 816 -19.28 3.54 16.05
C THR A 816 -19.03 2.09 16.46
N PRO A 817 -18.29 1.83 17.56
CA PRO A 817 -18.09 0.48 18.06
C PRO A 817 -19.41 -0.15 18.51
N ASP A 818 -19.67 -1.39 18.08
CA ASP A 818 -20.80 -2.19 18.58
C ASP A 818 -20.37 -3.10 19.76
N THR A 819 -19.06 -3.21 20.01
CA THR A 819 -18.49 -4.01 21.10
C THR A 819 -17.96 -3.09 22.20
N SER A 820 -18.46 -3.29 23.42
CA SER A 820 -17.95 -2.57 24.59
C SER A 820 -16.62 -3.18 25.04
N ILE A 821 -15.54 -2.41 24.92
CA ILE A 821 -14.21 -2.79 25.40
C ILE A 821 -13.82 -1.80 26.51
N PRO A 822 -13.37 -2.26 27.70
CA PRO A 822 -12.87 -1.37 28.74
C PRO A 822 -11.60 -0.64 28.30
N PHE A 823 -11.43 0.61 28.75
CA PHE A 823 -10.19 1.35 28.53
C PHE A 823 -9.01 0.66 29.22
N ASP A 824 -7.90 0.50 28.48
CA ASP A 824 -6.63 -0.02 28.98
C ASP A 824 -5.51 0.96 28.63
N VAL A 825 -4.89 1.53 29.67
CA VAL A 825 -3.81 2.50 29.53
C VAL A 825 -2.57 1.89 28.85
N SER A 826 -2.35 0.59 28.98
CA SER A 826 -1.21 -0.10 28.35
C SER A 826 -1.30 -0.16 26.82
N LYS A 827 -2.51 0.05 26.28
CA LYS A 827 -2.81 0.01 24.85
C LYS A 827 -2.82 1.38 24.17
N ILE A 828 -2.53 2.48 24.85
CA ILE A 828 -2.61 3.82 24.24
C ILE A 828 -1.56 3.98 23.12
N GLU A 829 -1.99 4.49 21.98
CA GLU A 829 -1.10 4.77 20.85
C GLU A 829 -1.21 6.21 20.35
N ILE A 830 -2.37 6.86 20.53
CA ILE A 830 -2.59 8.23 20.07
C ILE A 830 -3.29 9.01 21.19
N ILE A 831 -2.76 10.18 21.56
CA ILE A 831 -3.51 11.16 22.36
C ILE A 831 -4.40 11.95 21.41
N GLN A 832 -5.66 12.16 21.79
CA GLN A 832 -6.63 12.90 21.00
C GLN A 832 -7.38 13.93 21.85
N MET A 833 -7.58 15.11 21.27
CA MET A 833 -8.48 16.13 21.78
C MET A 833 -9.46 16.57 20.70
N SER A 834 -10.66 16.98 21.07
CA SER A 834 -11.60 17.60 20.13
C SER A 834 -12.50 18.64 20.78
N THR A 835 -13.03 19.55 19.97
CA THR A 835 -14.09 20.46 20.43
C THR A 835 -15.43 19.71 20.57
N ILE A 836 -16.27 20.19 21.48
CA ILE A 836 -17.62 19.64 21.73
C ILE A 836 -18.68 20.56 21.14
N ASP A 837 -18.54 21.84 21.46
CA ASP A 837 -19.46 22.90 21.08
C ASP A 837 -19.02 23.55 19.75
N ASN A 838 -19.91 24.36 19.16
CA ASN A 838 -19.60 25.15 17.98
C ASN A 838 -18.51 26.18 18.30
N VAL A 839 -17.58 26.39 17.38
CA VAL A 839 -16.37 27.20 17.56
C VAL A 839 -16.44 28.41 16.64
N SER A 840 -16.30 29.62 17.19
CA SER A 840 -16.26 30.87 16.42
C SER A 840 -14.84 31.18 15.94
N GLU A 841 -14.69 32.07 14.96
CA GLU A 841 -13.36 32.54 14.51
C GLU A 841 -12.58 33.30 15.59
N ASN A 842 -13.26 33.81 16.63
CA ASN A 842 -12.61 34.46 17.78
C ASN A 842 -12.12 33.47 18.84
N THR A 843 -12.47 32.19 18.70
CA THR A 843 -12.07 31.16 19.65
C THR A 843 -10.56 30.93 19.54
N SER A 844 -9.90 30.75 20.68
CA SER A 844 -8.49 30.35 20.70
C SER A 844 -8.13 29.70 22.04
N PHE A 845 -7.05 28.93 22.06
CA PHE A 845 -6.42 28.52 23.30
C PHE A 845 -4.92 28.25 23.10
N GLU A 846 -4.18 28.26 24.20
CA GLU A 846 -2.76 27.90 24.24
C GLU A 846 -2.59 26.50 24.86
N LEU A 847 -1.89 25.60 24.16
CA LEU A 847 -1.53 24.28 24.67
C LEU A 847 -0.06 24.27 25.12
N GLY A 848 0.18 23.88 26.37
CA GLY A 848 1.50 23.57 26.92
C GLY A 848 1.80 22.06 26.86
N SER A 849 2.32 21.51 27.96
CA SER A 849 2.61 20.08 28.09
C SER A 849 1.38 19.22 28.41
N ILE A 850 1.43 17.95 28.01
CA ILE A 850 0.49 16.89 28.41
C ILE A 850 1.29 15.73 28.99
N TRP A 851 0.88 15.20 30.15
CA TRP A 851 1.57 14.08 30.81
C TRP A 851 0.63 13.22 31.66
N LEU A 852 1.04 11.99 31.96
CA LEU A 852 0.36 11.07 32.87
C LEU A 852 1.11 10.98 34.21
N LYS A 853 0.38 10.86 35.31
CA LYS A 853 0.91 10.63 36.66
C LYS A 853 -0.01 9.73 37.48
#